data_AF-A0AAD7T2Q6-F1
#
_entry.id   AF-A0AAD7T2Q6-F1
#
_cell.length_a   1.000
_cell.length_b   1.000
_cell.length_c   1.000
_cell.angle_alpha   90.00
_cell.angle_beta   90.00
_cell.angle_gamma   90.00
#
_symmetry.space_group_name_H-M   'P 1'
#
loop_
_entity.id
_entity.type
_entity.pdbx_description
1 polymer ?
#
loop_
_entity_poly.entity_id
_entity_poly.type
_entity_poly.pdbx_seq_one_letter_code
_entity_poly.pdbx_strand_id
1 'polypeptide(L)'
;MAGFIICFLTISLSVLLTWLFWDSRKREPGESPLEKGWVPFLGVALEYGKNPLAFLTSAQRKHGDIFTCRLAGKYMTFITDPFSYSTVSRQGRNLDFHKFAMGFSCKVFGHADFTDPLYSAHYKDVHSIFRQTLQGPVLQELTSGMMENTQIIMQRNDKSGWMTEGLRSFTNRIMFEAGYLTFFGKEENATAAEDSAAKRLLMQKAIEDFLVFDKAFPEMAAGLPIRFCMRAFRAREALAELFYHKYLKRNQKLSALIERRIHAFDQMEHIDELGKARTHLGVLWASQANTLPAAFWSLYYMLRSPEALKAAQDEVDRVLKESDIKPVNPGTPLIFSKDELDGMSVLGSVIEEAFRLCSASIIIRVATDNFTLTLDSGMKADIREGDYIALYPQMIHMDPEIYDDPTEFRFDRYLDENGQKKTDFYKNGRRLKYYLSSKFNFTMAGFMIYFLTIFLSVLLTFCLFWHPRKRQPGEPPLEKGWVPFLGVALEYGKNPLAFLRSAQRKHGDIFTCRLAGKYLTFITDPFSYSAVFRQGRNLDFQRFAIAFSCKVFGHADFTDPLYSGHYKDVHSIFRQTLQGPVLQELTSGMMENTQIVMQRNDKSGWMTEGLRSFTNRIMFEAGYLTFFGKEENATAAEDSAAKRLLMQKAIEDFFVFDKAFPEMAAGLPIRFCMRAFRAREALAELFYHKYLKRNQKLSALIERRMHVFDQMEQMDELGKARTHVSILWASQANTLPAAFWSLYYMLRSPEALKAAQDEVDRVVKESDLKAVNPGTPLILSKDKLDGMSVLGSIIEEAFRLCSASIMIRVATDNFTLTLDSGMTADIREGDYIALYPQMIHMDPEIYDDPTEFRFDRYLDENGQKKTDFYKNGRRLKYYLVPFGSGASCYQTEKKEEGKTELQPYLASSRQSIKCILKMSLYPSLEDMKVDKFMQAQSAYAASPSKPAALPEAPNLNSAEESNGLYPKLYPELTEFMGLNLTEEAVLQAFSGVPAEDYSGQIATRSSALSYRSAPITGNDCGVRRAEIKQGVREVILCKDMEGKIGLRLKSVDNGVFVQLVQANTAAALGGLRFGDQVLQINGENCAGWSTDKAHKVLKNAAAERISFVVRDRPFERTVTLHKDLNGQLGFIFKKGKITFIVKDSSAARNGLLTDHHICEVNGQNVIGLKDPQISDILNSAGNVITITVTPTVIFEHMMKKMSSSIVKSLMDHSIPEV
;
A
#
# COMPACT_ATOMS: atom_id res chain seq x y z
N MET A 1 -45.13 -16.26 1.85
CA MET A 1 -43.80 -15.64 2.09
C MET A 1 -43.74 -14.90 3.42
N ALA A 2 -44.70 -14.01 3.75
CA ALA A 2 -44.77 -13.34 5.06
C ALA A 2 -44.79 -14.31 6.26
N GLY A 3 -45.55 -15.40 6.21
CA GLY A 3 -45.55 -16.42 7.27
C GLY A 3 -44.21 -17.14 7.44
N PHE A 4 -43.47 -17.36 6.35
CA PHE A 4 -42.14 -17.99 6.39
C PHE A 4 -41.09 -17.04 6.98
N ILE A 5 -41.21 -15.75 6.69
CA ILE A 5 -40.36 -14.67 7.24
C ILE A 5 -40.64 -14.47 8.73
N ILE A 6 -41.92 -14.44 9.14
CA ILE A 6 -42.29 -14.35 10.55
C ILE A 6 -41.77 -15.58 11.30
N CYS A 7 -41.95 -16.78 10.74
CA CYS A 7 -41.47 -18.02 11.36
C CYS A 7 -39.94 -18.03 11.49
N PHE A 8 -39.21 -17.65 10.44
CA PHE A 8 -37.74 -17.55 10.47
C PHE A 8 -37.24 -16.47 11.43
N LEU A 9 -37.94 -15.32 11.54
CA LEU A 9 -37.62 -14.27 12.50
C LEU A 9 -37.90 -14.69 13.94
N THR A 10 -39.03 -15.36 14.20
CA THR A 10 -39.32 -15.91 15.52
C THR A 10 -38.34 -17.00 15.90
N ILE A 11 -37.90 -17.84 14.95
CA ILE A 11 -36.90 -18.88 15.20
C ILE A 11 -35.51 -18.26 15.39
N SER A 12 -35.11 -17.28 14.59
CA SER A 12 -33.79 -16.65 14.73
C SER A 12 -33.69 -15.78 15.98
N LEU A 13 -34.75 -15.02 16.30
CA LEU A 13 -34.84 -14.23 17.51
C LEU A 13 -34.98 -15.11 18.75
N SER A 14 -35.75 -16.21 18.69
CA SER A 14 -35.77 -17.19 19.77
C SER A 14 -34.42 -17.87 19.91
N VAL A 15 -33.77 -18.36 18.84
CA VAL A 15 -32.41 -18.93 18.92
C VAL A 15 -31.40 -17.91 19.44
N LEU A 16 -31.48 -16.64 19.05
CA LEU A 16 -30.62 -15.58 19.56
C LEU A 16 -30.91 -15.26 21.04
N LEU A 17 -32.17 -15.12 21.44
CA LEU A 17 -32.57 -14.87 22.83
C LEU A 17 -32.25 -16.09 23.69
N THR A 18 -32.62 -17.28 23.25
CA THR A 18 -32.25 -18.56 23.86
C THR A 18 -30.73 -18.64 23.97
N TRP A 19 -29.94 -18.38 22.94
CA TRP A 19 -28.47 -18.33 23.04
C TRP A 19 -27.95 -17.27 24.02
N LEU A 20 -28.52 -16.06 24.01
CA LEU A 20 -28.18 -14.97 24.94
C LEU A 20 -28.55 -15.29 26.40
N PHE A 21 -29.60 -16.08 26.64
CA PHE A 21 -30.09 -16.44 27.99
C PHE A 21 -29.67 -17.84 28.47
N TRP A 22 -29.24 -18.73 27.56
CA TRP A 22 -28.88 -20.13 27.84
C TRP A 22 -27.57 -20.25 28.59
N ASP A 23 -26.62 -19.34 28.36
CA ASP A 23 -25.30 -19.37 28.99
C ASP A 23 -25.19 -18.39 30.17
N SER A 24 -26.10 -18.46 31.14
CA SER A 24 -25.94 -17.72 32.40
C SER A 24 -25.74 -18.70 33.55
N ARG A 25 -24.47 -18.94 33.93
CA ARG A 25 -24.10 -19.72 35.13
C ARG A 25 -24.94 -19.23 36.32
N LYS A 26 -25.65 -20.15 36.95
CA LYS A 26 -26.30 -19.92 38.23
C LYS A 26 -25.26 -20.14 39.33
N ARG A 27 -25.28 -19.26 40.33
CA ARG A 27 -24.44 -19.38 41.52
C ARG A 27 -24.84 -20.65 42.29
N GLU A 28 -23.87 -21.48 42.62
CA GLU A 28 -24.05 -22.67 43.47
C GLU A 28 -23.78 -22.36 44.96
N PRO A 29 -24.33 -23.15 45.90
CA PRO A 29 -23.99 -23.04 47.32
C PRO A 29 -22.48 -23.20 47.51
N GLY A 30 -21.85 -22.27 48.24
CA GLY A 30 -20.38 -22.25 48.45
C GLY A 30 -19.63 -21.29 47.53
N GLU A 31 -20.23 -20.85 46.42
CA GLU A 31 -19.61 -19.85 45.52
C GLU A 31 -19.81 -18.42 46.02
N SER A 32 -18.92 -17.52 45.62
CA SER A 32 -19.02 -16.09 45.97
C SER A 32 -20.24 -15.41 45.31
N PRO A 33 -20.74 -14.28 45.84
CA PRO A 33 -21.82 -13.52 45.23
C PRO A 33 -21.53 -13.18 43.76
N LEU A 34 -22.47 -13.49 42.86
CA LEU A 34 -22.34 -13.23 41.43
C LEU A 34 -23.06 -11.94 41.05
N GLU A 35 -22.32 -10.91 40.68
CA GLU A 35 -22.87 -9.66 40.15
C GLU A 35 -23.24 -9.85 38.67
N LYS A 36 -24.54 -9.79 38.40
CA LYS A 36 -25.11 -9.93 37.05
C LYS A 36 -25.32 -8.56 36.44
N GLY A 37 -24.76 -8.34 35.24
CA GLY A 37 -25.05 -7.14 34.48
C GLY A 37 -26.36 -7.25 33.69
N TRP A 38 -26.87 -6.10 33.24
CA TRP A 38 -28.12 -6.01 32.48
C TRP A 38 -28.09 -6.81 31.17
N VAL A 39 -26.91 -6.91 30.52
CA VAL A 39 -26.73 -7.69 29.30
C VAL A 39 -26.12 -9.05 29.65
N PRO A 40 -26.83 -10.19 29.44
CA PRO A 40 -26.43 -11.50 29.95
C PRO A 40 -25.01 -11.94 29.56
N PHE A 41 -24.58 -11.73 28.31
CA PHE A 41 -23.27 -12.15 27.79
C PHE A 41 -22.13 -11.19 28.20
N LEU A 42 -22.39 -9.88 28.18
CA LEU A 42 -21.39 -8.85 28.56
C LEU A 42 -21.20 -8.76 30.07
N GLY A 43 -22.22 -9.12 30.84
CA GLY A 43 -22.27 -8.88 32.28
C GLY A 43 -22.08 -7.40 32.59
N VAL A 44 -21.20 -7.10 33.54
CA VAL A 44 -20.93 -5.75 34.06
C VAL A 44 -19.76 -5.05 33.35
N ALA A 45 -19.32 -5.56 32.19
CA ALA A 45 -18.12 -5.07 31.50
C ALA A 45 -18.15 -3.59 31.11
N LEU A 46 -19.33 -3.04 30.80
CA LEU A 46 -19.48 -1.62 30.46
C LEU A 46 -19.36 -0.70 31.68
N GLU A 47 -19.90 -1.13 32.82
CA GLU A 47 -19.83 -0.39 34.08
C GLU A 47 -18.40 -0.42 34.63
N TYR A 48 -17.78 -1.60 34.61
CA TYR A 48 -16.38 -1.79 34.96
C TYR A 48 -15.45 -0.93 34.08
N GLY A 49 -15.64 -0.91 32.76
CA GLY A 49 -14.79 -0.16 31.84
C GLY A 49 -14.87 1.37 31.96
N LYS A 50 -15.93 1.93 32.54
CA LYS A 50 -16.09 3.38 32.74
C LYS A 50 -15.28 3.91 33.93
N ASN A 51 -15.35 3.23 35.07
CA ASN A 51 -14.61 3.57 36.27
C ASN A 51 -14.42 2.30 37.13
N PRO A 52 -13.35 1.52 36.89
CA PRO A 52 -13.12 0.25 37.55
C PRO A 52 -13.04 0.38 39.07
N LEU A 53 -12.34 1.41 39.58
CA LEU A 53 -12.18 1.64 41.01
C LEU A 53 -13.52 1.92 41.68
N ALA A 54 -14.33 2.84 41.15
CA ALA A 54 -15.64 3.13 41.72
C ALA A 54 -16.58 1.92 41.67
N PHE A 55 -16.57 1.18 40.56
CA PHE A 55 -17.35 -0.04 40.40
C PHE A 55 -16.95 -1.11 41.45
N LEU A 56 -15.66 -1.43 41.56
CA LEU A 56 -15.16 -2.45 42.47
C LEU A 56 -15.36 -2.06 43.94
N THR A 57 -15.16 -0.80 44.31
CA THR A 57 -15.48 -0.29 45.65
C THR A 57 -16.96 -0.43 45.97
N SER A 58 -17.85 -0.14 45.01
CA SER A 58 -19.30 -0.35 45.18
C SER A 58 -19.65 -1.83 45.33
N ALA A 59 -19.01 -2.70 44.54
CA ALA A 59 -19.23 -4.14 44.62
C ALA A 59 -18.72 -4.74 45.94
N GLN A 60 -17.56 -4.29 46.43
CA GLN A 60 -17.03 -4.68 47.74
C GLN A 60 -17.98 -4.27 48.87
N ARG A 61 -18.52 -3.05 48.86
CA ARG A 61 -19.51 -2.61 49.86
C ARG A 61 -20.78 -3.45 49.85
N LYS A 62 -21.18 -3.95 48.67
CA LYS A 62 -22.40 -4.74 48.48
C LYS A 62 -22.22 -6.21 48.86
N HIS A 63 -21.07 -6.79 48.54
CA HIS A 63 -20.86 -8.25 48.57
C HIS A 63 -19.76 -8.72 49.52
N GLY A 64 -19.01 -7.81 50.13
CA GLY A 64 -17.82 -8.11 50.93
C GLY A 64 -16.56 -8.28 50.08
N ASP A 65 -15.49 -8.83 50.67
CA ASP A 65 -14.17 -8.85 50.03
C ASP A 65 -13.96 -9.88 48.92
N ILE A 66 -14.99 -10.66 48.62
CA ILE A 66 -14.96 -11.69 47.59
C ILE A 66 -16.28 -11.71 46.82
N PHE A 67 -16.20 -11.49 45.51
CA PHE A 67 -17.36 -11.51 44.62
C PHE A 67 -16.96 -11.85 43.18
N THR A 68 -17.86 -12.48 42.43
CA THR A 68 -17.66 -12.82 41.02
C THR A 68 -18.41 -11.86 40.12
N CYS A 69 -17.76 -11.36 39.08
CA CYS A 69 -18.36 -10.59 38.01
C CYS A 69 -18.28 -11.37 36.70
N ARG A 70 -19.31 -11.23 35.85
CA ARG A 70 -19.16 -11.62 34.44
C ARG A 70 -18.63 -10.44 33.64
N LEU A 71 -17.46 -10.60 33.03
CA LEU A 71 -16.77 -9.57 32.25
C LEU A 71 -16.44 -10.13 30.87
N ALA A 72 -17.14 -9.64 29.84
CA ALA A 72 -16.93 -10.04 28.44
C ALA A 72 -16.92 -11.56 28.21
N GLY A 73 -17.94 -12.27 28.72
CA GLY A 73 -18.07 -13.72 28.57
C GLY A 73 -17.22 -14.57 29.53
N LYS A 74 -16.40 -13.96 30.40
CA LYS A 74 -15.61 -14.67 31.42
C LYS A 74 -16.12 -14.39 32.83
N TYR A 75 -15.97 -15.36 33.72
CA TYR A 75 -16.26 -15.22 35.16
C TYR A 75 -14.97 -14.85 35.88
N MET A 76 -14.99 -13.70 36.56
CA MET A 76 -13.83 -13.15 37.25
C MET A 76 -14.19 -12.86 38.70
N THR A 77 -13.59 -13.62 39.61
CA THR A 77 -13.73 -13.48 41.06
C THR A 77 -12.71 -12.49 41.58
N PHE A 78 -13.17 -11.33 42.05
CA PHE A 78 -12.34 -10.31 42.66
C PHE A 78 -12.12 -10.61 44.13
N ILE A 79 -10.86 -10.50 44.56
CA ILE A 79 -10.47 -10.53 45.98
C ILE A 79 -9.96 -9.13 46.34
N THR A 80 -10.65 -8.47 47.26
CA THR A 80 -10.34 -7.09 47.67
C THR A 80 -9.74 -7.01 49.07
N ASP A 81 -9.68 -8.13 49.81
CA ASP A 81 -9.00 -8.21 51.12
C ASP A 81 -7.48 -8.10 50.95
N PRO A 82 -6.84 -7.01 51.42
CA PRO A 82 -5.41 -6.79 51.23
C PRO A 82 -4.53 -7.85 51.93
N PHE A 83 -5.01 -8.50 52.99
CA PHE A 83 -4.23 -9.53 53.69
C PHE A 83 -4.15 -10.83 52.88
N SER A 84 -5.15 -11.10 52.04
CA SER A 84 -5.25 -12.31 51.22
C SER A 84 -4.51 -12.24 49.88
N TYR A 85 -3.99 -11.07 49.49
CA TYR A 85 -3.27 -10.90 48.22
C TYR A 85 -2.04 -11.81 48.13
N SER A 86 -1.32 -11.97 49.25
CA SER A 86 -0.14 -12.85 49.33
C SER A 86 -0.53 -14.34 49.18
N THR A 87 -1.66 -14.73 49.76
CA THR A 87 -2.22 -16.09 49.71
C THR A 87 -2.60 -16.46 48.28
N VAL A 88 -3.35 -15.60 47.59
CA VAL A 88 -3.75 -15.80 46.18
C VAL A 88 -2.53 -15.78 45.25
N SER A 89 -1.57 -14.89 45.49
CA SER A 89 -0.39 -14.76 44.62
C SER A 89 0.57 -15.95 44.72
N ARG A 90 0.73 -16.54 45.92
CA ARG A 90 1.65 -17.67 46.16
C ARG A 90 1.03 -19.04 45.92
N GLN A 91 -0.30 -19.15 45.88
CA GLN A 91 -0.99 -20.40 45.62
C GLN A 91 -0.74 -20.87 44.18
N GLY A 92 0.10 -21.90 44.02
CA GLY A 92 0.48 -22.46 42.70
C GLY A 92 -0.18 -23.79 42.36
N ARG A 93 -0.88 -24.44 43.31
CA ARG A 93 -1.43 -25.79 43.12
C ARG A 93 -2.66 -25.82 42.20
N ASN A 94 -3.58 -24.86 42.38
CA ASN A 94 -4.86 -24.80 41.65
C ASN A 94 -5.05 -23.49 40.87
N LEU A 95 -4.06 -22.60 40.90
CA LEU A 95 -4.11 -21.29 40.25
C LEU A 95 -2.89 -21.12 39.35
N ASP A 96 -3.12 -20.88 38.06
CA ASP A 96 -2.08 -20.76 37.05
C ASP A 96 -2.07 -19.33 36.47
N PHE A 97 -0.91 -18.69 36.52
CA PHE A 97 -0.65 -17.41 35.86
C PHE A 97 -0.19 -17.59 34.41
N HIS A 98 0.62 -18.61 34.14
CA HIS A 98 1.23 -18.87 32.84
C HIS A 98 0.20 -19.22 31.79
N LYS A 99 -0.80 -20.05 32.14
CA LYS A 99 -1.89 -20.40 31.22
C LYS A 99 -2.67 -19.17 30.74
N PHE A 100 -2.91 -18.20 31.63
CA PHE A 100 -3.52 -16.92 31.25
C PHE A 100 -2.57 -16.08 30.40
N ALA A 101 -1.35 -15.83 30.88
CA ALA A 101 -0.38 -14.96 30.22
C ALA A 101 -0.02 -15.44 28.81
N MET A 102 0.06 -16.76 28.57
CA MET A 102 0.42 -17.33 27.27
C MET A 102 -0.71 -17.31 26.26
N GLY A 103 -1.92 -17.73 26.66
CA GLY A 103 -3.10 -17.62 25.81
C GLY A 103 -3.44 -16.15 25.48
N PHE A 104 -3.01 -15.23 26.34
CA PHE A 104 -3.10 -13.80 26.10
C PHE A 104 -2.03 -13.30 25.11
N SER A 105 -0.77 -13.62 25.38
CA SER A 105 0.39 -13.16 24.60
C SER A 105 0.31 -13.61 23.13
N CYS A 106 -0.08 -14.87 22.88
CA CYS A 106 -0.20 -15.38 21.51
C CYS A 106 -1.28 -14.63 20.70
N LYS A 107 -2.40 -14.23 21.31
CA LYS A 107 -3.49 -13.50 20.64
C LYS A 107 -3.09 -12.08 20.26
N VAL A 108 -2.40 -11.39 21.16
CA VAL A 108 -2.01 -9.98 20.96
C VAL A 108 -0.83 -9.89 20.00
N PHE A 109 0.25 -10.62 20.29
CA PHE A 109 1.50 -10.52 19.54
C PHE A 109 1.53 -11.41 18.29
N GLY A 110 0.69 -12.46 18.23
CA GLY A 110 0.55 -13.31 17.04
C GLY A 110 1.65 -14.36 16.87
N HIS A 111 2.28 -14.82 17.97
CA HIS A 111 3.23 -15.94 17.96
C HIS A 111 2.53 -17.28 18.26
N ALA A 112 3.28 -18.38 18.19
CA ALA A 112 2.78 -19.73 18.50
C ALA A 112 2.18 -19.81 19.92
N ASP A 113 1.14 -20.64 20.10
CA ASP A 113 0.52 -20.86 21.40
C ASP A 113 1.38 -21.80 22.24
N PHE A 114 2.13 -21.24 23.19
CA PHE A 114 2.99 -22.01 24.10
C PHE A 114 2.22 -22.85 25.13
N THR A 115 0.88 -22.78 25.14
CA THR A 115 0.04 -23.71 25.92
C THR A 115 -0.22 -25.03 25.20
N ASP A 116 0.05 -25.11 23.90
CA ASP A 116 -0.03 -26.36 23.14
C ASP A 116 1.05 -27.35 23.64
N PRO A 117 0.69 -28.63 23.89
CA PRO A 117 1.64 -29.66 24.26
C PRO A 117 2.90 -29.70 23.38
N LEU A 118 2.78 -29.39 22.09
CA LEU A 118 3.87 -29.35 21.11
C LEU A 118 4.99 -28.36 21.48
N TYR A 119 4.65 -27.23 22.09
CA TYR A 119 5.61 -26.16 22.43
C TYR A 119 5.84 -26.03 23.95
N SER A 120 5.04 -26.70 24.77
CA SER A 120 5.01 -26.56 26.24
C SER A 120 6.34 -26.91 26.93
N ALA A 121 7.09 -27.90 26.41
CA ALA A 121 8.40 -28.29 26.95
C ALA A 121 9.44 -27.19 26.75
N HIS A 122 9.52 -26.65 25.53
CA HIS A 122 10.42 -25.57 25.13
C HIS A 122 10.12 -24.23 25.82
N TYR A 123 8.86 -23.99 26.18
CA TYR A 123 8.46 -22.80 26.92
C TYR A 123 9.11 -22.72 28.31
N LYS A 124 9.22 -23.85 29.03
CA LYS A 124 9.84 -23.87 30.36
C LYS A 124 11.30 -23.38 30.29
N ASP A 125 12.01 -23.78 29.24
CA ASP A 125 13.39 -23.37 29.00
C ASP A 125 13.48 -21.86 28.73
N VAL A 126 12.68 -21.33 27.79
CA VAL A 126 12.66 -19.89 27.48
C VAL A 126 12.20 -19.05 28.67
N HIS A 127 11.24 -19.54 29.45
CA HIS A 127 10.74 -18.83 30.61
C HIS A 127 11.76 -18.82 31.76
N SER A 128 12.55 -19.89 31.91
CA SER A 128 13.64 -19.95 32.91
C SER A 128 14.69 -18.85 32.68
N ILE A 129 14.93 -18.46 31.42
CA ILE A 129 15.88 -17.41 31.05
C ILE A 129 15.50 -16.08 31.70
N PHE A 130 14.22 -15.68 31.67
CA PHE A 130 13.78 -14.45 32.33
C PHE A 130 14.13 -14.43 33.82
N ARG A 131 13.94 -15.55 34.52
CA ARG A 131 14.27 -15.66 35.94
C ARG A 131 15.77 -15.58 36.18
N GLN A 132 16.57 -16.18 35.30
CA GLN A 132 18.03 -16.20 35.39
C GLN A 132 18.69 -14.86 35.04
N THR A 133 18.08 -14.04 34.18
CA THR A 133 18.71 -12.80 33.68
C THR A 133 18.13 -11.53 34.26
N LEU A 134 16.92 -11.56 34.84
CA LEU A 134 16.31 -10.40 35.51
C LEU A 134 16.50 -10.42 37.04
N GLN A 135 17.51 -11.16 37.52
CA GLN A 135 17.88 -11.27 38.94
C GLN A 135 19.41 -11.33 39.08
N GLY A 136 19.92 -10.95 40.25
CA GLY A 136 21.34 -11.10 40.59
C GLY A 136 22.30 -10.24 39.73
N PRO A 137 23.55 -10.68 39.52
CA PRO A 137 24.59 -9.89 38.84
C PRO A 137 24.27 -9.47 37.40
N VAL A 138 23.43 -10.23 36.69
CA VAL A 138 23.03 -9.92 35.30
C VAL A 138 22.12 -8.69 35.23
N LEU A 139 21.35 -8.42 36.29
CA LEU A 139 20.55 -7.21 36.38
C LEU A 139 21.42 -5.94 36.45
N GLN A 140 22.62 -6.04 37.05
CA GLN A 140 23.59 -4.94 37.12
C GLN A 140 23.98 -4.45 35.72
N GLU A 141 24.19 -5.38 34.80
CA GLU A 141 24.59 -5.09 33.42
C GLU A 141 23.52 -4.29 32.68
N LEU A 142 22.24 -4.67 32.86
CA LEU A 142 21.10 -3.92 32.32
C LEU A 142 20.99 -2.53 32.93
N THR A 143 21.21 -2.39 34.24
CA THR A 143 21.20 -1.09 34.93
C THR A 143 22.29 -0.17 34.37
N SER A 144 23.52 -0.67 34.21
CA SER A 144 24.63 0.09 33.64
C SER A 144 24.36 0.48 32.18
N GLY A 145 23.82 -0.45 31.37
CA GLY A 145 23.45 -0.18 29.98
C GLY A 145 22.36 0.88 29.84
N MET A 146 21.34 0.83 30.70
CA MET A 146 20.27 1.85 30.73
C MET A 146 20.81 3.23 31.10
N MET A 147 21.71 3.28 32.08
CA MET A 147 22.35 4.51 32.54
C MET A 147 23.23 5.15 31.45
N GLU A 148 24.08 4.35 30.79
CA GLU A 148 24.92 4.78 29.67
C GLU A 148 24.05 5.32 28.53
N ASN A 149 23.06 4.55 28.08
CA ASN A 149 22.21 4.93 26.94
C ASN A 149 21.38 6.19 27.23
N THR A 150 20.78 6.29 28.42
CA THR A 150 19.96 7.46 28.81
C THR A 150 20.78 8.75 28.76
N GLN A 151 21.99 8.73 29.32
CA GLN A 151 22.86 9.91 29.32
C GLN A 151 23.32 10.29 27.92
N ILE A 152 23.72 9.31 27.10
CA ILE A 152 24.07 9.54 25.70
C ILE A 152 22.91 10.21 24.96
N ILE A 153 21.68 9.73 25.15
CA ILE A 153 20.49 10.28 24.46
C ILE A 153 20.17 11.70 24.95
N MET A 154 20.30 11.95 26.27
CA MET A 154 20.06 13.28 26.85
C MET A 154 21.09 14.31 26.39
N GLN A 155 22.36 13.91 26.23
CA GLN A 155 23.46 14.80 25.79
C GLN A 155 23.41 15.14 24.29
N ARG A 156 22.70 14.38 23.45
CA ARG A 156 22.60 14.63 21.99
C ARG A 156 21.89 15.95 21.61
N ASN A 157 21.23 16.61 22.56
CA ASN A 157 20.35 17.76 22.33
C ASN A 157 20.86 19.07 22.97
N ASP A 158 22.16 19.19 23.23
CA ASP A 158 22.75 20.39 23.83
C ASP A 158 22.80 21.57 22.83
N LYS A 159 21.63 22.17 22.58
CA LYS A 159 21.50 23.49 21.96
C LYS A 159 21.52 24.51 23.09
N SER A 160 22.30 25.58 22.94
CA SER A 160 22.59 26.59 23.97
C SER A 160 21.41 27.52 24.35
N GLY A 161 20.19 26.99 24.50
CA GLY A 161 18.98 27.74 24.89
C GLY A 161 17.82 26.88 25.39
N TRP A 162 16.80 27.53 25.97
CA TRP A 162 15.60 26.85 26.47
C TRP A 162 14.80 26.20 25.34
N MET A 163 14.44 24.92 25.51
CA MET A 163 13.57 24.19 24.58
C MET A 163 12.19 23.95 25.21
N THR A 164 11.13 24.09 24.43
CA THR A 164 9.76 23.74 24.83
C THR A 164 9.33 22.45 24.16
N GLU A 165 9.10 21.40 24.95
CA GLU A 165 8.58 20.10 24.50
C GLU A 165 7.49 19.61 25.48
N GLY A 166 6.50 18.85 25.00
CA GLY A 166 5.53 18.20 25.88
C GLY A 166 6.20 17.11 26.73
N LEU A 167 6.02 17.15 28.06
CA LEU A 167 6.69 16.24 29.00
C LEU A 167 6.52 14.75 28.65
N ARG A 168 5.34 14.35 28.17
CA ARG A 168 5.07 12.96 27.74
C ARG A 168 5.84 12.57 26.47
N SER A 169 5.97 13.48 25.50
CA SER A 169 6.79 13.26 24.29
C SER A 169 8.24 13.08 24.69
N PHE A 170 8.73 13.97 25.55
CA PHE A 170 10.10 13.97 26.07
C PHE A 170 10.43 12.64 26.76
N THR A 171 9.62 12.22 27.73
CA THR A 171 9.85 10.96 28.46
C THR A 171 9.69 9.74 27.56
N ASN A 172 8.71 9.72 26.65
CA ASN A 172 8.51 8.60 25.73
C ASN A 172 9.73 8.39 24.83
N ARG A 173 10.26 9.47 24.25
CA ARG A 173 11.40 9.41 23.34
C ARG A 173 12.66 8.89 24.04
N ILE A 174 13.00 9.46 25.19
CA ILE A 174 14.22 9.11 25.93
C ILE A 174 14.13 7.68 26.45
N MET A 175 13.04 7.34 27.15
CA MET A 175 12.91 6.04 27.79
C MET A 175 12.74 4.90 26.79
N PHE A 176 12.04 5.14 25.68
CA PHE A 176 11.88 4.13 24.64
C PHE A 176 13.22 3.82 23.96
N GLU A 177 13.94 4.84 23.51
CA GLU A 177 15.23 4.65 22.83
C GLU A 177 16.26 4.03 23.79
N ALA A 178 16.37 4.53 25.03
CA ALA A 178 17.29 3.98 26.03
C ALA A 178 16.97 2.52 26.36
N GLY A 179 15.69 2.19 26.60
CA GLY A 179 15.28 0.83 26.88
C GLY A 179 15.45 -0.10 25.67
N TYR A 180 15.17 0.37 24.45
CA TYR A 180 15.40 -0.39 23.23
C TYR A 180 16.87 -0.76 23.08
N LEU A 181 17.77 0.22 23.17
CA LEU A 181 19.22 0.01 23.04
C LEU A 181 19.79 -0.86 24.15
N THR A 182 19.22 -0.80 25.36
CA THR A 182 19.66 -1.60 26.50
C THR A 182 19.31 -3.08 26.35
N PHE A 183 18.12 -3.41 25.83
CA PHE A 183 17.74 -4.81 25.61
C PHE A 183 18.29 -5.36 24.30
N PHE A 184 18.17 -4.60 23.22
CA PHE A 184 18.36 -5.04 21.85
C PHE A 184 19.64 -4.53 21.20
N GLY A 185 20.47 -3.76 21.91
CA GLY A 185 21.77 -3.31 21.43
C GLY A 185 21.71 -2.30 20.29
N LYS A 186 22.88 -1.97 19.74
CA LYS A 186 23.08 -1.05 18.62
C LYS A 186 23.81 -1.74 17.46
N GLU A 187 23.48 -1.42 16.21
CA GLU A 187 24.10 -2.06 15.04
C GLU A 187 25.59 -1.68 14.87
N GLU A 188 26.44 -2.65 14.47
CA GLU A 188 27.92 -2.62 14.51
C GLU A 188 28.62 -1.67 13.51
N ASN A 189 28.03 -1.35 12.35
CA ASN A 189 28.72 -0.62 11.27
C ASN A 189 28.51 0.91 11.27
N ALA A 190 28.79 1.58 12.38
CA ALA A 190 28.65 3.05 12.48
C ALA A 190 30.01 3.76 12.48
N THR A 191 30.58 4.05 11.30
CA THR A 191 31.54 5.15 11.15
C THR A 191 30.79 6.47 10.91
N ALA A 192 31.32 7.54 11.50
CA ALA A 192 30.59 8.72 11.95
C ALA A 192 30.00 9.66 10.88
N ALA A 193 28.94 10.36 11.30
CA ALA A 193 28.24 11.53 10.72
C ALA A 193 27.02 11.27 9.81
N GLU A 194 27.12 10.53 8.70
CA GLU A 194 26.01 10.42 7.72
C GLU A 194 24.88 9.43 8.12
N ASP A 195 25.16 8.55 9.09
CA ASP A 195 24.30 7.43 9.53
C ASP A 195 23.36 7.80 10.73
N SER A 196 23.47 9.01 11.27
CA SER A 196 22.75 9.42 12.49
C SER A 196 21.29 9.85 12.26
N ALA A 197 20.96 10.46 11.11
CA ALA A 197 19.61 10.96 10.85
C ALA A 197 18.62 9.85 10.48
N ALA A 198 19.02 8.92 9.60
CA ALA A 198 18.19 7.77 9.21
C ALA A 198 17.89 6.83 10.39
N LYS A 199 18.88 6.59 11.26
CA LYS A 199 18.69 5.82 12.51
C LYS A 199 17.78 6.52 13.50
N ARG A 200 17.86 7.86 13.61
CA ARG A 200 16.92 8.66 14.41
C ARG A 200 15.50 8.58 13.87
N LEU A 201 15.33 8.65 12.55
CA LEU A 201 14.02 8.53 11.91
C LEU A 201 13.43 7.11 12.09
N LEU A 202 14.25 6.06 11.98
CA LEU A 202 13.83 4.69 12.23
C LEU A 202 13.40 4.49 13.69
N MET A 203 14.17 5.03 14.64
CA MET A 203 13.82 4.98 16.06
C MET A 203 12.54 5.75 16.36
N GLN A 204 12.38 6.95 15.77
CA GLN A 204 11.15 7.72 15.89
C GLN A 204 9.96 6.95 15.31
N LYS A 205 10.12 6.32 14.15
CA LYS A 205 9.08 5.48 13.54
C LYS A 205 8.73 4.29 14.44
N ALA A 206 9.71 3.65 15.06
CA ALA A 206 9.50 2.55 16.02
C ALA A 206 8.75 3.02 17.27
N ILE A 207 9.06 4.22 17.79
CA ILE A 207 8.31 4.85 18.90
C ILE A 207 6.84 5.06 18.48
N GLU A 208 6.60 5.62 17.30
CA GLU A 208 5.24 5.88 16.80
C GLU A 208 4.45 4.59 16.61
N ASP A 209 5.04 3.58 15.97
CA ASP A 209 4.39 2.28 15.79
C ASP A 209 4.12 1.61 17.13
N PHE A 210 5.05 1.72 18.09
CA PHE A 210 4.83 1.20 19.44
C PHE A 210 3.63 1.85 20.11
N LEU A 211 3.53 3.18 20.09
CA LEU A 211 2.42 3.91 20.69
C LEU A 211 1.08 3.61 19.99
N VAL A 212 1.08 3.42 18.66
CA VAL A 212 -0.12 3.03 17.90
C VAL A 212 -0.57 1.61 18.26
N PHE A 213 0.37 0.68 18.40
CA PHE A 213 0.09 -0.69 18.79
C PHE A 213 -0.39 -0.78 20.25
N ASP A 214 0.31 -0.11 21.16
CA ASP A 214 0.01 -0.08 22.60
C ASP A 214 -1.36 0.57 22.88
N LYS A 215 -1.72 1.63 22.15
CA LYS A 215 -3.05 2.26 22.27
C LYS A 215 -4.20 1.31 21.94
N ALA A 216 -3.99 0.35 21.03
CA ALA A 216 -5.00 -0.64 20.64
C ALA A 216 -4.94 -1.92 21.49
N PHE A 217 -3.99 -1.99 22.43
CA PHE A 217 -3.78 -3.14 23.29
C PHE A 217 -5.02 -3.51 24.11
N PRO A 218 -5.77 -2.57 24.73
CA PRO A 218 -6.98 -2.91 25.49
C PRO A 218 -8.05 -3.64 24.67
N GLU A 219 -8.20 -3.30 23.39
CA GLU A 219 -9.18 -3.94 22.51
C GLU A 219 -8.71 -5.34 22.08
N MET A 220 -7.43 -5.50 21.74
CA MET A 220 -6.85 -6.81 21.43
C MET A 220 -6.88 -7.73 22.66
N ALA A 221 -6.62 -7.14 23.83
CA ALA A 221 -6.73 -7.81 25.10
C ALA A 221 -8.15 -8.33 25.35
N ALA A 222 -9.14 -7.57 24.88
CA ALA A 222 -10.55 -7.94 24.92
C ALA A 222 -10.97 -9.00 23.91
N GLY A 223 -10.04 -9.48 23.08
CA GLY A 223 -10.28 -10.49 22.07
C GLY A 223 -10.72 -9.94 20.72
N LEU A 224 -10.70 -8.61 20.50
CA LEU A 224 -10.90 -8.04 19.17
C LEU A 224 -9.72 -8.48 18.27
N PRO A 225 -9.98 -9.16 17.14
CA PRO A 225 -8.90 -9.51 16.24
C PRO A 225 -8.18 -8.25 15.74
N ILE A 226 -6.85 -8.22 15.85
CA ILE A 226 -6.03 -7.04 15.51
C ILE A 226 -6.27 -6.52 14.08
N ARG A 227 -6.75 -7.36 13.16
CA ARG A 227 -7.10 -6.97 11.78
C ARG A 227 -8.24 -5.95 11.70
N PHE A 228 -9.09 -5.85 12.73
CA PHE A 228 -10.07 -4.77 12.83
C PHE A 228 -9.44 -3.43 13.22
N CYS A 229 -8.24 -3.45 13.79
CA CYS A 229 -7.41 -2.29 14.12
C CYS A 229 -6.25 -2.16 13.12
N MET A 230 -6.55 -1.94 11.84
CA MET A 230 -5.55 -2.01 10.75
C MET A 230 -4.28 -1.16 10.96
N ARG A 231 -4.37 -0.03 11.66
CA ARG A 231 -3.18 0.77 12.03
C ARG A 231 -2.29 0.03 13.04
N ALA A 232 -2.87 -0.52 14.09
CA ALA A 232 -2.17 -1.32 15.09
C ALA A 232 -1.65 -2.65 14.51
N PHE A 233 -2.39 -3.27 13.58
CA PHE A 233 -1.92 -4.45 12.86
C PHE A 233 -0.62 -4.17 12.10
N ARG A 234 -0.61 -3.10 11.28
CA ARG A 234 0.59 -2.71 10.52
C ARG A 234 1.76 -2.33 11.43
N ALA A 235 1.48 -1.56 12.48
CA ALA A 235 2.48 -1.18 13.47
C ALA A 235 3.11 -2.40 14.17
N ARG A 236 2.29 -3.38 14.57
CA ARG A 236 2.77 -4.64 15.15
C ARG A 236 3.72 -5.39 14.21
N GLU A 237 3.33 -5.54 12.95
CA GLU A 237 4.17 -6.25 11.97
C GLU A 237 5.48 -5.51 11.74
N ALA A 238 5.44 -4.19 11.54
CA ALA A 238 6.65 -3.37 11.36
C ALA A 238 7.61 -3.46 12.57
N LEU A 239 7.07 -3.43 13.80
CA LEU A 239 7.89 -3.61 15.00
C LEU A 239 8.46 -5.03 15.11
N ALA A 240 7.69 -6.07 14.76
CA ALA A 240 8.17 -7.44 14.79
C ALA A 240 9.36 -7.64 13.84
N GLU A 241 9.38 -6.96 12.68
CA GLU A 241 10.48 -7.05 11.72
C GLU A 241 11.83 -6.59 12.31
N LEU A 242 11.84 -5.66 13.27
CA LEU A 242 13.06 -5.22 13.97
C LEU A 242 13.72 -6.37 14.76
N PHE A 243 12.94 -7.37 15.16
CA PHE A 243 13.36 -8.43 16.07
C PHE A 243 13.65 -9.77 15.42
N TYR A 244 13.72 -9.83 14.08
CA TYR A 244 14.23 -11.03 13.44
C TYR A 244 15.64 -11.33 13.96
N HIS A 245 15.91 -12.59 14.33
CA HIS A 245 17.21 -13.00 14.87
C HIS A 245 18.37 -12.64 13.95
N LYS A 246 18.13 -12.62 12.62
CA LYS A 246 19.13 -12.20 11.64
C LYS A 246 19.62 -10.76 11.81
N TYR A 247 18.78 -9.86 12.32
CA TYR A 247 19.11 -8.46 12.59
C TYR A 247 19.66 -8.31 14.00
N LEU A 248 18.98 -8.89 15.01
CA LEU A 248 19.43 -8.82 16.40
C LEU A 248 20.87 -9.32 16.60
N LYS A 249 21.25 -10.43 15.96
CA LYS A 249 22.62 -10.98 16.03
C LYS A 249 23.72 -10.06 15.47
N ARG A 250 23.36 -8.98 14.74
CA ARG A 250 24.30 -7.96 14.24
C ARG A 250 24.45 -6.78 15.21
N ASN A 251 23.62 -6.72 16.24
CA ASN A 251 23.68 -5.65 17.21
C ASN A 251 24.78 -5.96 18.23
N GLN A 252 25.63 -4.97 18.49
CA GLN A 252 26.55 -4.95 19.62
C GLN A 252 25.81 -4.61 20.90
N LYS A 253 26.35 -5.09 22.03
CA LYS A 253 25.79 -4.88 23.37
C LYS A 253 24.33 -5.37 23.49
N LEU A 254 24.01 -6.53 22.92
CA LEU A 254 22.74 -7.20 23.24
C LEU A 254 22.72 -7.54 24.73
N SER A 255 21.55 -7.44 25.35
CA SER A 255 21.42 -7.94 26.73
C SER A 255 21.53 -9.46 26.78
N ALA A 256 22.11 -9.99 27.86
CA ALA A 256 22.17 -11.42 28.12
C ALA A 256 20.78 -12.11 28.06
N LEU A 257 19.71 -11.39 28.39
CA LEU A 257 18.33 -11.86 28.21
C LEU A 257 18.02 -12.16 26.74
N ILE A 258 18.28 -11.19 25.85
CA ILE A 258 17.98 -11.34 24.42
C ILE A 258 18.92 -12.36 23.77
N GLU A 259 20.20 -12.38 24.13
CA GLU A 259 21.16 -13.36 23.61
C GLU A 259 20.77 -14.81 23.95
N ARG A 260 20.45 -15.08 25.22
CA ARG A 260 20.02 -16.42 25.65
C ARG A 260 18.68 -16.82 25.02
N ARG A 261 17.74 -15.88 24.87
CA ARG A 261 16.47 -16.14 24.18
C ARG A 261 16.69 -16.46 22.71
N ILE A 262 17.57 -15.74 22.02
CA ILE A 262 17.93 -16.03 20.63
C ILE A 262 18.46 -17.47 20.54
N HIS A 263 19.39 -17.85 21.43
CA HIS A 263 19.93 -19.20 21.47
C HIS A 263 18.86 -20.28 21.70
N ALA A 264 17.96 -20.07 22.67
CA ALA A 264 16.88 -21.01 22.97
C ALA A 264 15.88 -21.16 21.81
N PHE A 265 15.46 -20.05 21.18
CA PHE A 265 14.52 -20.09 20.06
C PHE A 265 15.15 -20.59 18.75
N ASP A 266 16.47 -20.47 18.58
CA ASP A 266 17.18 -21.07 17.44
C ASP A 266 17.20 -22.60 17.50
N GLN A 267 17.09 -23.18 18.69
CA GLN A 267 16.98 -24.64 18.89
C GLN A 267 15.55 -25.17 18.64
N MET A 268 14.57 -24.30 18.38
CA MET A 268 13.18 -24.68 18.14
C MET A 268 12.86 -24.70 16.64
N GLU A 269 12.76 -25.89 16.06
CA GLU A 269 12.50 -26.05 14.62
C GLU A 269 11.05 -25.75 14.21
N HIS A 270 10.10 -25.84 15.14
CA HIS A 270 8.66 -25.72 14.86
C HIS A 270 8.12 -24.28 14.90
N ILE A 271 8.94 -23.29 15.25
CA ILE A 271 8.54 -21.86 15.31
C ILE A 271 9.24 -21.11 14.18
N ASP A 272 8.46 -20.44 13.34
CA ASP A 272 8.98 -19.64 12.25
C ASP A 272 9.69 -18.36 12.74
N GLU A 273 10.53 -17.78 11.89
CA GLU A 273 11.32 -16.60 12.25
C GLU A 273 10.46 -15.39 12.66
N LEU A 274 9.29 -15.23 12.04
CA LEU A 274 8.35 -14.17 12.40
C LEU A 274 7.70 -14.45 13.76
N GLY A 275 7.36 -15.70 14.06
CA GLY A 275 6.90 -16.15 15.37
C GLY A 275 7.93 -15.85 16.46
N LYS A 276 9.21 -16.16 16.23
CA LYS A 276 10.32 -15.82 17.14
C LYS A 276 10.42 -14.31 17.35
N ALA A 277 10.40 -13.54 16.26
CA ALA A 277 10.48 -12.08 16.31
C ALA A 277 9.31 -11.45 17.09
N ARG A 278 8.09 -11.98 16.93
CA ARG A 278 6.91 -11.58 17.71
C ARG A 278 7.03 -11.90 19.19
N THR A 279 7.79 -12.93 19.59
CA THR A 279 8.08 -13.16 21.02
C THR A 279 9.00 -12.09 21.63
N HIS A 280 9.92 -11.54 20.84
CA HIS A 280 10.80 -10.43 21.25
C HIS A 280 10.07 -9.09 21.23
N LEU A 281 9.10 -8.89 20.33
CA LEU A 281 8.15 -7.78 20.42
C LEU A 281 7.39 -7.80 21.74
N GLY A 282 7.04 -8.99 22.25
CA GLY A 282 6.49 -9.15 23.60
C GLY A 282 7.44 -8.67 24.69
N VAL A 283 8.76 -8.83 24.53
CA VAL A 283 9.78 -8.31 25.46
C VAL A 283 9.87 -6.79 25.37
N LEU A 284 9.89 -6.22 24.15
CA LEU A 284 9.84 -4.76 23.96
C LEU A 284 8.60 -4.17 24.63
N TRP A 285 7.43 -4.77 24.41
CA TRP A 285 6.20 -4.29 25.03
C TRP A 285 6.25 -4.40 26.56
N ALA A 286 6.72 -5.52 27.10
CA ALA A 286 6.87 -5.70 28.54
C ALA A 286 7.85 -4.69 29.16
N SER A 287 8.91 -4.31 28.45
CA SER A 287 9.91 -3.35 28.94
C SER A 287 9.48 -1.89 28.78
N GLN A 288 8.57 -1.57 27.85
CA GLN A 288 8.22 -0.19 27.52
C GLN A 288 6.84 0.25 28.00
N ALA A 289 5.80 -0.59 27.86
CA ALA A 289 4.40 -0.18 28.04
C ALA A 289 4.11 0.45 29.42
N ASN A 290 4.81 -0.01 30.46
CA ASN A 290 4.71 0.58 31.81
C ASN A 290 5.79 1.60 32.10
N THR A 291 7.00 1.42 31.56
CA THR A 291 8.15 2.30 31.83
C THR A 291 7.94 3.71 31.30
N LEU A 292 7.31 3.84 30.12
CA LEU A 292 7.01 5.15 29.54
C LEU A 292 6.05 5.99 30.41
N PRO A 293 4.85 5.51 30.78
CA PRO A 293 3.95 6.25 31.67
C PRO A 293 4.50 6.39 33.09
N ALA A 294 5.27 5.42 33.59
CA ALA A 294 5.95 5.49 34.88
C ALA A 294 6.89 6.69 34.95
N ALA A 295 7.82 6.80 34.01
CA ALA A 295 8.76 7.92 33.93
C ALA A 295 8.04 9.27 33.80
N PHE A 296 6.97 9.32 32.99
CA PHE A 296 6.13 10.51 32.88
C PHE A 296 5.54 10.93 34.22
N TRP A 297 4.88 10.02 34.95
CA TRP A 297 4.20 10.38 36.19
C TRP A 297 5.17 10.73 37.31
N SER A 298 6.27 9.99 37.46
CA SER A 298 7.30 10.31 38.45
C SER A 298 7.90 11.70 38.21
N LEU A 299 8.24 12.03 36.96
CA LEU A 299 8.79 13.34 36.63
C LEU A 299 7.74 14.45 36.75
N TYR A 300 6.49 14.21 36.33
CA TYR A 300 5.39 15.17 36.44
C TYR A 300 5.12 15.56 37.89
N TYR A 301 4.99 14.59 38.80
CA TYR A 301 4.71 14.88 40.20
C TYR A 301 5.91 15.52 40.92
N MET A 302 7.14 15.06 40.62
CA MET A 302 8.35 15.66 41.15
C MET A 302 8.49 17.13 40.72
N LEU A 303 8.28 17.45 39.44
CA LEU A 303 8.36 18.83 38.94
C LEU A 303 7.23 19.73 39.45
N ARG A 304 6.10 19.15 39.85
CA ARG A 304 4.95 19.89 40.38
C ARG A 304 5.09 20.23 41.88
N SER A 305 5.94 19.50 42.62
CA SER A 305 6.25 19.78 44.03
C SER A 305 7.69 20.31 44.15
N PRO A 306 7.88 21.61 44.39
CA PRO A 306 9.20 22.19 44.62
C PRO A 306 10.00 21.49 45.72
N GLU A 307 9.30 21.00 46.75
CA GLU A 307 9.87 20.28 47.89
C GLU A 307 10.42 18.91 47.46
N ALA A 308 9.63 18.16 46.68
CA ALA A 308 10.05 16.86 46.15
C ALA A 308 11.23 17.00 45.19
N LEU A 309 11.20 18.01 44.30
CA LEU A 309 12.31 18.30 43.40
C LEU A 309 13.58 18.66 44.16
N LYS A 310 13.47 19.52 45.18
CA LYS A 310 14.61 19.94 45.98
C LYS A 310 15.20 18.78 46.79
N ALA A 311 14.35 17.96 47.42
CA ALA A 311 14.80 16.79 48.17
C ALA A 311 15.49 15.74 47.26
N ALA A 312 14.97 15.52 46.06
CA ALA A 312 15.60 14.64 45.08
C ALA A 312 16.97 15.19 44.59
N GLN A 313 17.07 16.50 44.36
CA GLN A 313 18.34 17.14 44.00
C GLN A 313 19.38 17.01 45.13
N ASP A 314 18.98 17.29 46.37
CA ASP A 314 19.86 17.21 47.53
C ASP A 314 20.34 15.76 47.78
N GLU A 315 19.48 14.76 47.55
CA GLU A 315 19.86 13.35 47.60
C GLU A 315 20.88 12.99 46.52
N VAL A 316 20.65 13.39 45.27
CA VAL A 316 21.57 13.13 44.15
C VAL A 316 22.92 13.80 44.38
N ASP A 317 22.94 15.07 44.80
CA ASP A 317 24.16 15.83 45.10
C ASP A 317 24.96 15.18 46.24
N ARG A 318 24.27 14.68 47.27
CA ARG A 318 24.89 13.94 48.38
C ARG A 318 25.55 12.65 47.89
N VAL A 319 24.83 11.82 47.13
CA VAL A 319 25.37 10.55 46.62
C VAL A 319 26.56 10.79 45.69
N LEU A 320 26.48 11.77 44.79
CA LEU A 320 27.61 12.15 43.92
C LEU A 320 28.87 12.54 44.73
N LYS A 321 28.68 13.22 45.87
CA LYS A 321 29.78 13.65 46.75
C LYS A 321 30.34 12.49 47.60
N GLU A 322 29.49 11.64 48.16
CA GLU A 322 29.88 10.51 49.01
C GLU A 322 30.60 9.41 48.22
N SER A 323 30.17 9.19 46.97
CA SER A 323 30.73 8.17 46.07
C SER A 323 31.95 8.64 45.25
N ASP A 324 32.42 9.88 45.45
CA ASP A 324 33.46 10.54 44.64
C ASP A 324 33.23 10.45 43.12
N ILE A 325 31.97 10.43 42.69
CA ILE A 325 31.57 10.34 41.28
C ILE A 325 31.74 11.73 40.66
N LYS A 326 32.94 11.99 40.12
CA LYS A 326 33.23 13.22 39.39
C LYS A 326 33.03 13.01 37.89
N PRO A 327 32.45 13.98 37.14
CA PRO A 327 32.55 13.99 35.70
C PRO A 327 34.03 14.16 35.32
N VAL A 328 34.66 13.08 34.85
CA VAL A 328 36.08 13.08 34.49
C VAL A 328 36.36 14.01 33.29
N ASN A 329 35.38 14.19 32.39
CA ASN A 329 35.37 15.12 31.26
C ASN A 329 33.92 15.47 30.86
N PRO A 330 33.68 16.60 30.16
CA PRO A 330 32.41 16.83 29.46
C PRO A 330 32.12 15.69 28.47
N GLY A 331 31.02 14.97 28.66
CA GLY A 331 30.62 13.84 27.81
C GLY A 331 30.95 12.44 28.34
N THR A 332 31.58 12.29 29.51
CA THR A 332 31.73 10.97 30.16
C THR A 332 30.46 10.63 30.96
N PRO A 333 29.83 9.46 30.77
CA PRO A 333 28.64 9.06 31.54
C PRO A 333 28.95 8.90 33.03
N LEU A 334 28.07 9.40 33.89
CA LEU A 334 28.03 9.10 35.32
C LEU A 334 27.59 7.65 35.50
N ILE A 335 28.40 6.83 36.19
CA ILE A 335 28.08 5.44 36.45
C ILE A 335 27.82 5.28 37.94
N PHE A 336 26.59 4.94 38.28
CA PHE A 336 26.20 4.55 39.63
C PHE A 336 26.22 3.02 39.73
N SER A 337 26.72 2.50 40.84
CA SER A 337 26.50 1.13 41.26
C SER A 337 25.03 0.91 41.64
N LYS A 338 24.61 -0.35 41.69
CA LYS A 338 23.25 -0.68 42.11
C LYS A 338 23.01 -0.31 43.57
N ASP A 339 23.99 -0.48 44.44
CA ASP A 339 23.81 -0.16 45.86
C ASP A 339 23.64 1.35 46.07
N GLU A 340 24.31 2.18 45.26
CA GLU A 340 24.11 3.63 45.25
C GLU A 340 22.72 4.01 44.73
N LEU A 341 22.24 3.39 43.66
CA LEU A 341 20.89 3.62 43.13
C LEU A 341 19.80 3.12 44.10
N ASP A 342 19.99 1.95 44.70
CA ASP A 342 19.08 1.39 45.70
C ASP A 342 19.08 2.23 47.00
N GLY A 343 20.18 2.93 47.29
CA GLY A 343 20.33 3.84 48.43
C GLY A 343 19.63 5.19 48.29
N MET A 344 19.17 5.56 47.08
CA MET A 344 18.42 6.79 46.80
C MET A 344 16.95 6.65 47.26
N SER A 345 16.75 6.72 48.57
CA SER A 345 15.45 6.49 49.23
C SER A 345 14.41 7.56 48.85
N VAL A 346 14.80 8.83 48.68
CA VAL A 346 13.89 9.92 48.29
C VAL A 346 13.38 9.71 46.87
N LEU A 347 14.27 9.48 45.90
CA LEU A 347 13.87 9.16 44.52
C LEU A 347 13.04 7.87 44.46
N GLY A 348 13.40 6.86 45.24
CA GLY A 348 12.60 5.64 45.40
C GLY A 348 11.17 5.94 45.88
N SER A 349 11.03 6.80 46.90
CA SER A 349 9.73 7.19 47.45
C SER A 349 8.89 8.02 46.47
N VAL A 350 9.52 8.93 45.71
CA VAL A 350 8.86 9.69 44.62
C VAL A 350 8.27 8.75 43.57
N ILE A 351 9.04 7.74 43.14
CA ILE A 351 8.60 6.77 42.14
C ILE A 351 7.46 5.90 42.69
N GLU A 352 7.60 5.38 43.91
CA GLU A 352 6.57 4.55 44.55
C GLU A 352 5.27 5.32 44.80
N GLU A 353 5.35 6.60 45.17
CA GLU A 353 4.17 7.45 45.34
C GLU A 353 3.48 7.78 44.00
N ALA A 354 4.26 8.08 42.96
CA ALA A 354 3.70 8.27 41.63
C ALA A 354 2.97 6.99 41.16
N PHE A 355 3.54 5.81 41.42
CA PHE A 355 2.91 4.52 41.09
C PHE A 355 1.64 4.28 41.89
N ARG A 356 1.61 4.61 43.18
CA ARG A 356 0.40 4.51 44.02
C ARG A 356 -0.76 5.31 43.41
N LEU A 357 -0.49 6.51 42.89
CA LEU A 357 -1.52 7.38 42.32
C LEU A 357 -1.99 6.96 40.92
N CYS A 358 -1.10 6.45 40.07
CA CYS A 358 -1.41 6.22 38.65
C CYS A 358 -1.61 4.73 38.27
N SER A 359 -1.27 3.78 39.16
CA SER A 359 -1.43 2.35 38.90
C SER A 359 -2.90 1.93 38.93
N ALA A 360 -3.32 1.16 37.93
CA ALA A 360 -4.66 0.58 37.78
C ALA A 360 -4.54 -0.93 37.50
N SER A 361 -3.71 -1.56 38.33
CA SER A 361 -3.21 -2.91 38.07
C SER A 361 -4.27 -3.97 38.32
N ILE A 362 -4.27 -5.05 37.54
CA ILE A 362 -5.05 -6.25 37.83
C ILE A 362 -4.16 -7.49 37.76
N ILE A 363 -4.14 -8.24 38.86
CA ILE A 363 -3.37 -9.49 38.96
C ILE A 363 -4.35 -10.62 38.69
N ILE A 364 -4.19 -11.30 37.56
CA ILE A 364 -5.12 -12.35 37.12
C ILE A 364 -4.46 -13.72 37.27
N ARG A 365 -5.21 -14.68 37.81
CA ARG A 365 -4.91 -16.11 37.82
C ARG A 365 -6.09 -16.88 37.23
N VAL A 366 -5.84 -18.05 36.65
CA VAL A 366 -6.91 -18.94 36.19
C VAL A 366 -6.94 -20.20 37.07
N ALA A 367 -8.13 -20.64 37.45
CA ALA A 367 -8.31 -21.90 38.16
C ALA A 367 -8.06 -23.08 37.22
N THR A 368 -7.21 -24.02 37.64
CA THR A 368 -6.89 -25.23 36.87
C THR A 368 -7.82 -26.40 37.17
N ASP A 369 -8.46 -26.38 38.33
CA ASP A 369 -9.38 -27.39 38.83
C ASP A 369 -10.45 -26.71 39.68
N ASN A 370 -11.53 -27.42 40.00
CA ASN A 370 -12.49 -26.98 41.01
C ASN A 370 -11.83 -27.04 42.41
N PHE A 371 -11.84 -25.94 43.16
CA PHE A 371 -11.27 -25.91 44.52
C PHE A 371 -11.92 -24.83 45.40
N THR A 372 -11.79 -24.97 46.72
CA THR A 372 -12.23 -23.95 47.68
C THR A 372 -11.05 -23.02 48.02
N LEU A 373 -11.18 -21.73 47.68
CA LEU A 373 -10.25 -20.69 48.11
C LEU A 373 -10.58 -20.27 49.55
N THR A 374 -9.59 -20.27 50.44
CA THR A 374 -9.73 -19.74 51.80
C THR A 374 -8.88 -18.48 51.95
N LEU A 375 -9.52 -17.38 52.34
CA LEU A 375 -8.89 -16.08 52.58
C LEU A 375 -8.29 -16.00 53.99
N ASP A 376 -7.38 -15.04 54.22
CA ASP A 376 -6.77 -14.77 55.54
C ASP A 376 -7.82 -14.34 56.58
N SER A 377 -8.97 -13.82 56.15
CA SER A 377 -10.14 -13.51 56.99
C SER A 377 -10.93 -14.75 57.42
N GLY A 378 -10.61 -15.94 56.90
CA GLY A 378 -11.37 -17.18 57.11
C GLY A 378 -12.54 -17.38 56.15
N MET A 379 -12.85 -16.39 55.30
CA MET A 379 -13.86 -16.53 54.25
C MET A 379 -13.46 -17.61 53.24
N LYS A 380 -14.44 -18.42 52.81
CA LYS A 380 -14.26 -19.49 51.82
C LYS A 380 -15.14 -19.24 50.61
N ALA A 381 -14.61 -19.52 49.42
CA ALA A 381 -15.39 -19.54 48.19
C ALA A 381 -14.95 -20.67 47.28
N ASP A 382 -15.92 -21.41 46.76
CA ASP A 382 -15.69 -22.41 45.73
C ASP A 382 -15.46 -21.73 44.38
N ILE A 383 -14.36 -22.12 43.73
CA ILE A 383 -13.91 -21.61 42.44
C ILE A 383 -13.96 -22.75 41.43
N ARG A 384 -14.57 -22.51 40.27
CA ARG A 384 -14.63 -23.51 39.20
C ARG A 384 -13.38 -23.50 38.35
N GLU A 385 -13.05 -24.66 37.80
CA GLU A 385 -12.05 -24.78 36.73
C GLU A 385 -12.36 -23.78 35.60
N GLY A 386 -11.34 -23.04 35.17
CA GLY A 386 -11.44 -22.05 34.09
C GLY A 386 -11.92 -20.66 34.53
N ASP A 387 -12.38 -20.48 35.78
CA ASP A 387 -12.66 -19.15 36.33
C ASP A 387 -11.38 -18.34 36.53
N TYR A 388 -11.51 -17.02 36.40
CA TYR A 388 -10.43 -16.09 36.70
C TYR A 388 -10.54 -15.60 38.14
N ILE A 389 -9.40 -15.45 38.80
CA ILE A 389 -9.28 -14.75 40.07
C ILE A 389 -8.49 -13.46 39.83
N ALA A 390 -9.03 -12.34 40.27
CA ALA A 390 -8.46 -11.02 40.08
C ALA A 390 -8.18 -10.30 41.40
N LEU A 391 -6.99 -9.72 41.52
CA LEU A 391 -6.67 -8.73 42.56
C LEU A 391 -6.59 -7.36 41.88
N TYR A 392 -7.07 -6.31 42.54
CA TYR A 392 -7.02 -4.94 42.01
C TYR A 392 -6.33 -3.99 43.01
N PRO A 393 -4.99 -3.96 43.04
CA PRO A 393 -4.20 -3.26 44.05
C PRO A 393 -4.50 -1.77 44.21
N GLN A 394 -5.05 -1.11 43.19
CA GLN A 394 -5.45 0.30 43.28
C GLN A 394 -6.46 0.55 44.41
N MET A 395 -7.26 -0.45 44.79
CA MET A 395 -8.15 -0.34 45.96
C MET A 395 -7.37 -0.20 47.28
N ILE A 396 -6.20 -0.83 47.39
CA ILE A 396 -5.29 -0.68 48.54
C ILE A 396 -4.59 0.67 48.47
N HIS A 397 -4.12 1.05 47.29
CA HIS A 397 -3.41 2.31 47.05
C HIS A 397 -4.24 3.54 47.36
N MET A 398 -5.57 3.45 47.16
CA MET A 398 -6.53 4.52 47.40
C MET A 398 -7.29 4.37 48.72
N ASP A 399 -6.86 3.45 49.59
CA ASP A 399 -7.49 3.19 50.88
C ASP A 399 -7.04 4.23 51.92
N PRO A 400 -7.94 5.08 52.43
CA PRO A 400 -7.60 6.09 53.43
C PRO A 400 -7.22 5.49 54.79
N GLU A 401 -7.54 4.21 55.07
CA GLU A 401 -7.07 3.55 56.31
C GLU A 401 -5.60 3.12 56.25
N ILE A 402 -5.04 3.05 55.04
CA ILE A 402 -3.64 2.66 54.80
C ILE A 402 -2.79 3.90 54.47
N TYR A 403 -3.35 4.82 53.69
CA TYR A 403 -2.67 6.01 53.19
C TYR A 403 -3.50 7.25 53.46
N ASP A 404 -3.05 8.10 54.39
CA ASP A 404 -3.67 9.40 54.65
C ASP A 404 -3.68 10.27 53.39
N ASP A 405 -4.78 10.97 53.12
CA ASP A 405 -4.97 11.78 51.91
C ASP A 405 -4.59 11.02 50.62
N PRO A 406 -5.28 9.90 50.32
CA PRO A 406 -4.84 8.95 49.30
C PRO A 406 -4.86 9.55 47.87
N THR A 407 -5.54 10.66 47.63
CA THR A 407 -5.53 11.31 46.31
C THR A 407 -4.41 12.32 46.13
N GLU A 408 -3.69 12.68 47.19
CA GLU A 408 -2.61 13.67 47.16
C GLU A 408 -1.25 13.01 46.97
N PHE A 409 -0.38 13.68 46.21
CA PHE A 409 1.02 13.26 46.01
C PHE A 409 1.86 13.72 47.20
N ARG A 410 2.44 12.75 47.91
CA ARG A 410 3.35 12.97 49.03
C ARG A 410 4.66 12.22 48.82
N PHE A 411 5.72 12.95 48.45
CA PHE A 411 7.01 12.35 48.09
C PHE A 411 7.70 11.62 49.25
N ASP A 412 7.33 11.92 50.49
CA ASP A 412 7.87 11.38 51.73
C ASP A 412 7.09 10.17 52.26
N ARG A 413 6.02 9.75 51.58
CA ARG A 413 5.09 8.71 52.07
C ARG A 413 5.76 7.35 52.33
N TYR A 414 6.81 7.04 51.58
CA TYR A 414 7.61 5.83 51.72
C TYR A 414 8.94 6.09 52.42
N LEU A 415 9.04 7.17 53.19
CA LEU A 415 10.18 7.47 54.06
C LEU A 415 9.78 7.34 55.54
N ASP A 416 10.72 6.88 56.36
CA ASP A 416 10.62 6.92 57.81
C ASP A 416 11.16 8.26 58.37
N GLU A 417 11.12 8.42 59.69
CA GLU A 417 11.60 9.62 60.39
C GLU A 417 13.09 9.90 60.17
N ASN A 418 13.87 8.89 59.75
CA ASN A 418 15.30 8.99 59.45
C ASN A 418 15.58 9.19 57.94
N GLY A 419 14.53 9.36 57.12
CA GLY A 419 14.64 9.47 55.68
C GLY A 419 15.02 8.16 54.98
N GLN A 420 14.88 7.01 55.66
CA GLN A 420 15.11 5.69 55.09
C GLN A 420 13.81 5.12 54.51
N LYS A 421 13.93 4.13 53.62
CA LYS A 421 12.75 3.50 53.00
C LYS A 421 11.83 2.83 54.03
N LYS A 422 10.61 3.34 54.14
CA LYS A 422 9.51 2.76 54.93
C LYS A 422 8.91 1.55 54.20
N THR A 423 8.83 0.42 54.90
CA THR A 423 8.30 -0.85 54.35
C THR A 423 7.10 -1.40 55.12
N ASP A 424 6.81 -0.87 56.31
CA ASP A 424 5.71 -1.31 57.15
C ASP A 424 4.47 -0.42 56.96
N PHE A 425 3.40 -1.01 56.43
CA PHE A 425 2.07 -0.41 56.29
C PHE A 425 1.04 -1.23 57.06
N TYR A 426 0.03 -0.58 57.61
CA TYR A 426 -0.94 -1.19 58.51
C TYR A 426 -2.36 -0.91 58.03
N LYS A 427 -3.25 -1.89 58.22
CA LYS A 427 -4.70 -1.71 58.13
C LYS A 427 -5.32 -2.35 59.36
N ASN A 428 -6.19 -1.63 60.07
CA ASN A 428 -6.83 -2.12 61.31
C ASN A 428 -5.81 -2.68 62.34
N GLY A 429 -4.67 -2.00 62.51
CA GLY A 429 -3.60 -2.41 63.44
C GLY A 429 -2.81 -3.66 63.03
N ARG A 430 -3.15 -4.32 61.92
CA ARG A 430 -2.44 -5.47 61.38
C ARG A 430 -1.50 -5.05 60.25
N ARG A 431 -0.24 -5.49 60.33
CA ARG A 431 0.75 -5.24 59.27
C ARG A 431 0.38 -5.92 57.96
N LEU A 432 0.46 -5.18 56.86
CA LEU A 432 0.33 -5.72 55.51
C LEU A 432 1.56 -6.56 55.16
N LYS A 433 1.34 -7.83 54.81
CA LYS A 433 2.41 -8.75 54.35
C LYS A 433 2.92 -8.41 52.94
N TYR A 434 2.17 -7.57 52.23
CA TYR A 434 2.36 -7.29 50.81
C TYR A 434 1.80 -5.89 50.52
N TYR A 435 2.66 -4.90 50.23
CA TYR A 435 2.26 -3.62 49.64
C TYR A 435 2.80 -3.59 48.20
N LEU A 436 1.91 -3.70 47.22
CA LEU A 436 2.28 -3.81 45.80
C LEU A 436 2.70 -2.41 45.30
N SER A 437 3.99 -2.03 45.34
CA SER A 437 4.43 -0.81 44.62
C SER A 437 4.65 -1.06 43.13
N SER A 438 4.79 -2.32 42.68
CA SER A 438 4.90 -2.64 41.26
C SER A 438 4.17 -3.93 40.89
N LYS A 439 3.18 -3.84 39.96
CA LYS A 439 2.89 -4.80 38.85
C LYS A 439 1.46 -4.72 38.24
N PHE A 440 1.44 -4.31 36.96
CA PHE A 440 0.57 -4.62 35.78
C PHE A 440 -0.94 -4.28 35.72
N ASN A 441 -1.31 -3.36 34.79
CA ASN A 441 -2.68 -2.94 34.41
C ASN A 441 -3.32 -3.77 33.29
N PHE A 442 -4.62 -4.03 33.43
CA PHE A 442 -5.57 -4.29 32.34
C PHE A 442 -6.88 -3.56 32.64
N THR A 443 -7.39 -2.81 31.68
CA THR A 443 -8.79 -2.39 31.64
C THR A 443 -9.40 -2.84 30.32
N MET A 444 -10.48 -3.61 30.40
CA MET A 444 -11.19 -4.16 29.25
C MET A 444 -12.40 -3.28 28.97
N ALA A 445 -12.41 -2.57 27.83
CA ALA A 445 -13.55 -1.75 27.42
C ALA A 445 -14.17 -2.23 26.10
N GLY A 446 -15.26 -2.99 26.22
CA GLY A 446 -16.61 -2.50 25.91
C GLY A 446 -16.98 -1.96 24.52
N PHE A 447 -16.13 -1.97 23.48
CA PHE A 447 -16.48 -1.31 22.20
C PHE A 447 -16.78 -2.27 21.03
N MET A 448 -16.57 -3.56 21.20
CA MET A 448 -16.65 -4.52 20.09
C MET A 448 -18.09 -4.78 19.59
N ILE A 449 -19.09 -4.70 20.47
CA ILE A 449 -20.46 -5.11 20.15
C ILE A 449 -21.30 -3.96 19.61
N TYR A 450 -21.00 -2.70 19.98
CA TYR A 450 -21.71 -1.52 19.48
C TYR A 450 -21.58 -1.39 17.95
N PHE A 451 -20.41 -1.70 17.40
CA PHE A 451 -20.20 -1.68 15.94
C PHE A 451 -20.87 -2.85 15.22
N LEU A 452 -20.87 -4.05 15.81
CA LEU A 452 -21.50 -5.22 15.21
C LEU A 452 -23.04 -5.13 15.23
N THR A 453 -23.63 -4.62 16.32
CA THR A 453 -25.08 -4.42 16.42
C THR A 453 -25.57 -3.28 15.55
N ILE A 454 -24.80 -2.18 15.40
CA ILE A 454 -25.12 -1.13 14.43
C ILE A 454 -25.00 -1.65 13.00
N PHE A 455 -23.96 -2.42 12.69
CA PHE A 455 -23.77 -2.98 11.35
C PHE A 455 -24.90 -3.95 10.97
N LEU A 456 -25.27 -4.85 11.88
CA LEU A 456 -26.37 -5.80 11.68
C LEU A 456 -27.74 -5.11 11.66
N SER A 457 -27.97 -4.09 12.49
CA SER A 457 -29.24 -3.35 12.48
C SER A 457 -29.40 -2.51 11.23
N VAL A 458 -28.33 -1.88 10.71
CA VAL A 458 -28.33 -1.18 9.43
C VAL A 458 -28.57 -2.15 8.28
N LEU A 459 -27.92 -3.32 8.28
CA LEU A 459 -28.13 -4.35 7.25
C LEU A 459 -29.57 -4.90 7.28
N LEU A 460 -30.13 -5.15 8.46
CA LEU A 460 -31.48 -5.65 8.66
C LEU A 460 -32.54 -4.60 8.26
N THR A 461 -32.34 -3.34 8.63
CA THR A 461 -33.19 -2.21 8.24
C THR A 461 -33.17 -2.04 6.71
N PHE A 462 -31.99 -2.13 6.10
CA PHE A 462 -31.83 -2.06 4.64
C PHE A 462 -32.53 -3.22 3.90
N CYS A 463 -32.59 -4.41 4.51
CA CYS A 463 -33.34 -5.55 3.97
C CYS A 463 -34.86 -5.44 4.20
N LEU A 464 -35.30 -4.89 5.34
CA LEU A 464 -36.72 -4.79 5.74
C LEU A 464 -37.48 -3.68 5.00
N PHE A 465 -36.82 -2.57 4.65
CA PHE A 465 -37.43 -1.44 3.93
C PHE A 465 -37.24 -1.53 2.40
N TRP A 466 -36.87 -2.71 1.90
CA TRP A 466 -36.57 -2.94 0.50
C TRP A 466 -37.83 -3.22 -0.34
N HIS A 467 -38.31 -2.23 -1.09
CA HIS A 467 -39.36 -2.43 -2.10
C HIS A 467 -38.76 -2.51 -3.52
N PRO A 468 -38.67 -3.71 -4.14
CA PRO A 468 -38.14 -3.83 -5.50
C PRO A 468 -39.12 -3.22 -6.52
N ARG A 469 -38.64 -2.31 -7.36
CA ARG A 469 -39.43 -1.73 -8.47
C ARG A 469 -39.99 -2.83 -9.35
N LYS A 470 -41.26 -2.71 -9.72
CA LYS A 470 -41.91 -3.53 -10.76
C LYS A 470 -42.08 -2.70 -12.02
N ARG A 471 -41.88 -3.34 -13.18
CA ARG A 471 -42.17 -2.77 -14.50
C ARG A 471 -43.67 -2.49 -14.60
N GLN A 472 -44.03 -1.30 -15.03
CA GLN A 472 -45.39 -0.87 -15.37
C GLN A 472 -45.64 -1.04 -16.88
N PRO A 473 -46.91 -1.09 -17.33
CA PRO A 473 -47.23 -1.01 -18.75
C PRO A 473 -46.59 0.24 -19.38
N GLY A 474 -46.08 0.12 -20.62
CA GLY A 474 -45.40 1.21 -21.33
C GLY A 474 -43.91 1.39 -20.99
N GLU A 475 -43.42 0.84 -19.87
CA GLU A 475 -42.00 0.92 -19.51
C GLU A 475 -41.15 -0.11 -20.28
N PRO A 476 -39.84 0.16 -20.49
CA PRO A 476 -38.90 -0.81 -21.04
C PRO A 476 -38.79 -2.11 -20.21
N PRO A 477 -38.35 -3.24 -20.81
CA PRO A 477 -38.01 -4.44 -20.07
C PRO A 477 -37.01 -4.17 -18.95
N LEU A 478 -37.27 -4.68 -17.74
CA LEU A 478 -36.48 -4.39 -16.54
C LEU A 478 -35.64 -5.59 -16.09
N GLU A 479 -34.32 -5.46 -16.18
CA GLU A 479 -33.32 -6.37 -15.65
C GLU A 479 -32.94 -6.00 -14.20
N LYS A 480 -33.50 -6.73 -13.24
CA LYS A 480 -33.38 -6.41 -11.81
C LYS A 480 -32.13 -6.99 -11.15
N GLY A 481 -31.58 -8.07 -11.69
CA GLY A 481 -30.57 -8.89 -11.03
C GLY A 481 -31.10 -9.65 -9.80
N TRP A 482 -30.29 -10.54 -9.26
CA TRP A 482 -30.66 -11.35 -8.09
C TRP A 482 -30.24 -10.70 -6.76
N VAL A 483 -29.24 -9.80 -6.76
CA VAL A 483 -28.82 -9.06 -5.58
C VAL A 483 -29.67 -7.79 -5.44
N PRO A 484 -30.40 -7.58 -4.33
CA PRO A 484 -31.33 -6.45 -4.19
C PRO A 484 -30.73 -5.12 -4.63
N PHE A 485 -29.70 -4.59 -3.95
CA PHE A 485 -29.13 -3.26 -4.23
C PHE A 485 -28.23 -3.20 -5.44
N LEU A 486 -27.30 -4.14 -5.58
CA LEU A 486 -26.36 -4.13 -6.70
C LEU A 486 -27.07 -4.36 -8.04
N GLY A 487 -28.19 -5.08 -8.05
CA GLY A 487 -28.88 -5.48 -9.26
C GLY A 487 -27.98 -6.32 -10.15
N VAL A 488 -27.76 -5.88 -11.39
CA VAL A 488 -26.86 -6.51 -12.38
C VAL A 488 -25.47 -5.85 -12.43
N ALA A 489 -25.08 -5.07 -11.41
CA ALA A 489 -23.83 -4.31 -11.42
C ALA A 489 -22.57 -5.18 -11.52
N LEU A 490 -22.59 -6.40 -10.98
CA LEU A 490 -21.45 -7.32 -11.05
C LEU A 490 -21.31 -7.92 -12.45
N GLU A 491 -22.42 -8.32 -13.09
CA GLU A 491 -22.42 -8.82 -14.46
C GLU A 491 -22.02 -7.71 -15.45
N TYR A 492 -22.58 -6.51 -15.29
CA TYR A 492 -22.22 -5.34 -16.08
C TYR A 492 -20.73 -4.99 -15.93
N GLY A 493 -20.20 -4.95 -14.69
CA GLY A 493 -18.82 -4.57 -14.42
C GLY A 493 -17.76 -5.55 -14.98
N LYS A 494 -18.10 -6.84 -15.14
CA LYS A 494 -17.18 -7.85 -15.70
C LYS A 494 -16.90 -7.65 -17.18
N ASN A 495 -17.94 -7.40 -17.97
CA ASN A 495 -17.82 -7.14 -19.40
C ASN A 495 -19.04 -6.33 -19.89
N PRO A 496 -19.00 -4.98 -19.80
CA PRO A 496 -20.14 -4.14 -20.13
C PRO A 496 -20.64 -4.33 -21.56
N LEU A 497 -19.72 -4.41 -22.55
CA LEU A 497 -20.08 -4.56 -23.95
C LEU A 497 -20.77 -5.90 -24.23
N ALA A 498 -20.24 -7.02 -23.72
CA ALA A 498 -20.86 -8.33 -23.89
C ALA A 498 -22.22 -8.41 -23.18
N PHE A 499 -22.30 -7.87 -21.96
CA PHE A 499 -23.55 -7.81 -21.20
C PHE A 499 -24.62 -7.00 -21.94
N LEU A 500 -24.30 -5.78 -22.40
CA LEU A 500 -25.24 -4.92 -23.11
C LEU A 500 -25.66 -5.51 -24.45
N ARG A 501 -24.76 -6.16 -25.20
CA ARG A 501 -25.12 -6.91 -26.41
C ARG A 501 -26.05 -8.08 -26.09
N SER A 502 -25.81 -8.81 -25.01
CA SER A 502 -26.70 -9.88 -24.57
C SER A 502 -28.08 -9.36 -24.17
N ALA A 503 -28.13 -8.23 -23.47
CA ALA A 503 -29.38 -7.57 -23.09
C ALA A 503 -30.13 -7.03 -24.32
N GLN A 504 -29.43 -6.42 -25.28
CA GLN A 504 -29.99 -5.96 -26.55
C GLN A 504 -30.60 -7.12 -27.35
N ARG A 505 -29.90 -8.26 -27.47
CA ARG A 505 -30.46 -9.46 -28.13
C ARG A 505 -31.71 -9.99 -27.45
N LYS A 506 -31.79 -9.86 -26.12
CA LYS A 506 -32.91 -10.36 -25.31
C LYS A 506 -34.11 -9.43 -25.31
N HIS A 507 -33.89 -8.11 -25.30
CA HIS A 507 -34.92 -7.11 -25.02
C HIS A 507 -35.15 -6.10 -26.15
N GLY A 508 -34.32 -6.11 -27.19
CA GLY A 508 -34.30 -5.10 -28.24
C GLY A 508 -33.48 -3.87 -27.88
N ASP A 509 -33.68 -2.77 -28.62
CA ASP A 509 -32.84 -1.57 -28.53
C ASP A 509 -33.06 -0.67 -27.32
N ILE A 510 -34.02 -1.03 -26.45
CA ILE A 510 -34.33 -0.29 -25.24
C ILE A 510 -34.65 -1.22 -24.07
N PHE A 511 -33.93 -1.07 -22.97
CA PHE A 511 -34.12 -1.86 -21.75
C PHE A 511 -33.59 -1.14 -20.52
N THR A 512 -34.14 -1.44 -19.35
CA THR A 512 -33.74 -0.84 -18.07
C THR A 512 -32.97 -1.85 -17.21
N CYS A 513 -31.78 -1.47 -16.76
CA CYS A 513 -30.96 -2.25 -15.84
C CYS A 513 -30.93 -1.61 -14.46
N ARG A 514 -31.01 -2.43 -13.41
CA ARG A 514 -30.71 -1.99 -12.05
C ARG A 514 -29.21 -2.07 -11.80
N LEU A 515 -28.57 -0.93 -11.55
CA LEU A 515 -27.13 -0.84 -11.30
C LEU A 515 -26.88 -0.04 -10.02
N ALA A 516 -26.37 -0.71 -8.99
CA ALA A 516 -25.97 -0.09 -7.70
C ALA A 516 -27.03 0.87 -7.11
N GLY A 517 -28.27 0.40 -7.02
CA GLY A 517 -29.39 1.17 -6.47
C GLY A 517 -30.07 2.13 -7.45
N LYS A 518 -29.53 2.34 -8.65
CA LYS A 518 -30.11 3.18 -9.71
C LYS A 518 -30.75 2.35 -10.82
N TYR A 519 -31.66 2.96 -11.58
CA TYR A 519 -32.29 2.35 -12.76
C TYR A 519 -31.81 3.10 -14.00
N LEU A 520 -31.05 2.40 -14.85
CA LEU A 520 -30.46 2.92 -16.09
C LEU A 520 -31.17 2.30 -17.29
N THR A 521 -31.93 3.10 -18.03
CA THR A 521 -32.52 2.74 -19.32
C THR A 521 -31.50 2.95 -20.42
N PHE A 522 -31.01 1.86 -21.00
CA PHE A 522 -30.08 1.86 -22.12
C PHE A 522 -30.83 2.02 -23.44
N ILE A 523 -30.31 2.88 -24.31
CA ILE A 523 -30.77 3.03 -25.70
C ILE A 523 -29.59 2.67 -26.60
N THR A 524 -29.73 1.59 -27.34
CA THR A 524 -28.64 1.00 -28.14
C THR A 524 -28.78 1.24 -29.63
N ASP A 525 -29.92 1.76 -30.08
CA ASP A 525 -30.11 2.21 -31.47
C ASP A 525 -29.33 3.52 -31.74
N PRO A 526 -28.32 3.51 -32.65
CA PRO A 526 -27.52 4.69 -32.93
C PRO A 526 -28.32 5.83 -33.59
N PHE A 527 -29.42 5.54 -34.28
CA PHE A 527 -30.25 6.58 -34.90
C PHE A 527 -31.04 7.38 -33.86
N SER A 528 -31.38 6.74 -32.74
CA SER A 528 -32.17 7.35 -31.67
C SER A 528 -31.39 8.24 -30.70
N TYR A 529 -30.06 8.35 -30.84
CA TYR A 529 -29.25 9.26 -30.02
C TYR A 529 -29.71 10.72 -30.15
N SER A 530 -30.08 11.14 -31.37
CA SER A 530 -30.64 12.48 -31.61
C SER A 530 -31.95 12.72 -30.89
N ALA A 531 -32.81 11.70 -30.78
CA ALA A 531 -34.08 11.79 -30.06
C ALA A 531 -33.84 12.08 -28.58
N VAL A 532 -32.87 11.39 -27.96
CA VAL A 532 -32.49 11.61 -26.55
C VAL A 532 -31.97 13.03 -26.33
N PHE A 533 -31.11 13.54 -27.23
CA PHE A 533 -30.57 14.90 -27.08
C PHE A 533 -31.60 16.01 -27.30
N ARG A 534 -32.65 15.76 -28.09
CA ARG A 534 -33.75 16.73 -28.30
C ARG A 534 -34.68 16.85 -27.08
N GLN A 535 -34.69 15.85 -26.19
CA GLN A 535 -35.57 15.84 -25.00
C GLN A 535 -35.03 16.65 -23.82
N GLY A 536 -34.46 17.83 -24.07
CA GLY A 536 -33.83 18.67 -23.04
C GLY A 536 -34.78 19.22 -21.97
N ARG A 537 -36.10 19.18 -22.20
CA ARG A 537 -37.11 19.59 -21.20
C ARG A 537 -37.25 18.58 -20.05
N ASN A 538 -37.16 17.29 -20.36
CA ASN A 538 -37.40 16.20 -19.42
C ASN A 538 -36.11 15.49 -18.99
N LEU A 539 -34.99 15.75 -19.67
CA LEU A 539 -33.70 15.11 -19.42
C LEU A 539 -32.64 16.14 -19.03
N ASP A 540 -32.20 16.05 -17.78
CA ASP A 540 -31.15 16.90 -17.23
C ASP A 540 -29.80 16.17 -17.18
N PHE A 541 -28.75 16.87 -17.63
CA PHE A 541 -27.36 16.44 -17.49
C PHE A 541 -26.61 17.24 -16.42
N GLN A 542 -26.92 18.54 -16.28
CA GLN A 542 -26.10 19.47 -15.52
C GLN A 542 -26.19 19.19 -14.03
N ARG A 543 -27.39 18.99 -13.49
CA ARG A 543 -27.56 18.68 -12.06
C ARG A 543 -26.88 17.38 -11.67
N PHE A 544 -26.93 16.37 -12.54
CA PHE A 544 -26.19 15.12 -12.33
C PHE A 544 -24.68 15.36 -12.32
N ALA A 545 -24.15 16.05 -13.34
CA ALA A 545 -22.71 16.29 -13.46
C ALA A 545 -22.15 17.11 -12.28
N ILE A 546 -22.88 18.13 -11.80
CA ILE A 546 -22.47 18.95 -10.66
C ILE A 546 -22.47 18.13 -9.37
N ALA A 547 -23.56 17.43 -9.08
CA ALA A 547 -23.67 16.61 -7.86
C ALA A 547 -22.62 15.49 -7.86
N PHE A 548 -22.38 14.88 -9.02
CA PHE A 548 -21.34 13.87 -9.21
C PHE A 548 -19.94 14.45 -8.95
N SER A 549 -19.62 15.60 -9.55
CA SER A 549 -18.35 16.29 -9.36
C SER A 549 -18.14 16.68 -7.89
N CYS A 550 -19.15 17.25 -7.24
CA CYS A 550 -19.12 17.56 -5.81
C CYS A 550 -18.81 16.33 -4.95
N LYS A 551 -19.47 15.19 -5.24
CA LYS A 551 -19.29 13.95 -4.47
C LYS A 551 -17.89 13.37 -4.62
N VAL A 552 -17.33 13.36 -5.83
CA VAL A 552 -16.03 12.77 -6.13
C VAL A 552 -14.89 13.68 -5.67
N PHE A 553 -14.93 14.94 -6.07
CA PHE A 553 -13.83 15.88 -5.84
C PHE A 553 -13.94 16.65 -4.52
N GLY A 554 -15.13 16.69 -3.88
CA GLY A 554 -15.32 17.30 -2.57
C GLY A 554 -15.26 18.83 -2.54
N HIS A 555 -15.53 19.47 -3.68
CA HIS A 555 -15.70 20.93 -3.77
C HIS A 555 -17.11 21.36 -3.37
N ALA A 556 -17.39 22.67 -3.33
CA ALA A 556 -18.71 23.22 -3.00
C ALA A 556 -19.81 22.74 -3.97
N ASP A 557 -21.04 22.58 -3.46
CA ASP A 557 -22.18 22.18 -4.27
C ASP A 557 -22.74 23.38 -5.05
N PHE A 558 -22.42 23.47 -6.34
CA PHE A 558 -22.92 24.54 -7.20
C PHE A 558 -24.42 24.41 -7.55
N THR A 559 -25.12 23.40 -7.04
CA THR A 559 -26.59 23.34 -7.07
C THR A 559 -27.26 24.01 -5.87
N ASP A 560 -26.49 24.34 -4.82
CA ASP A 560 -26.99 25.08 -3.66
C ASP A 560 -27.40 26.50 -4.09
N PRO A 561 -28.56 27.04 -3.65
CA PRO A 561 -28.96 28.42 -3.89
C PRO A 561 -27.85 29.45 -3.64
N LEU A 562 -26.98 29.19 -2.65
CA LEU A 562 -25.83 30.04 -2.28
C LEU A 562 -24.82 30.23 -3.43
N TYR A 563 -24.59 29.20 -4.26
CA TYR A 563 -23.59 29.21 -5.33
C TYR A 563 -24.20 29.12 -6.74
N SER A 564 -25.48 28.76 -6.85
CA SER A 564 -26.19 28.50 -8.11
C SER A 564 -26.18 29.68 -9.09
N GLY A 565 -26.16 30.92 -8.58
CA GLY A 565 -26.05 32.14 -9.38
C GLY A 565 -24.73 32.22 -10.15
N HIS A 566 -23.64 31.74 -9.56
CA HIS A 566 -22.29 31.79 -10.13
C HIS A 566 -21.96 30.59 -11.04
N TYR A 567 -22.75 29.53 -11.00
CA TYR A 567 -22.50 28.34 -11.84
C TYR A 567 -22.50 28.67 -13.33
N LYS A 568 -23.43 29.53 -13.77
CA LYS A 568 -23.48 29.98 -15.17
C LYS A 568 -22.20 30.71 -15.58
N ASP A 569 -21.64 31.52 -14.69
CA ASP A 569 -20.40 32.25 -14.92
C ASP A 569 -19.23 31.28 -15.03
N VAL A 570 -19.05 30.39 -14.04
CA VAL A 570 -18.00 29.36 -14.05
C VAL A 570 -18.08 28.46 -15.28
N HIS A 571 -19.29 28.05 -15.66
CA HIS A 571 -19.51 27.19 -16.82
C HIS A 571 -19.25 27.92 -18.14
N SER A 572 -19.52 29.24 -18.21
CA SER A 572 -19.24 30.04 -19.40
C SER A 572 -17.74 30.13 -19.70
N ILE A 573 -16.87 30.06 -18.69
CA ILE A 573 -15.41 30.16 -18.85
C ILE A 573 -14.88 29.05 -19.77
N PHE A 574 -15.38 27.82 -19.66
CA PHE A 574 -14.96 26.72 -20.55
C PHE A 574 -15.19 27.06 -22.03
N ARG A 575 -16.35 27.63 -22.35
CA ARG A 575 -16.67 28.11 -23.71
C ARG A 575 -15.84 29.32 -24.11
N GLN A 576 -15.34 30.11 -23.17
CA GLN A 576 -14.52 31.27 -23.52
C GLN A 576 -13.04 30.91 -23.72
N THR A 577 -12.57 29.81 -23.15
CA THR A 577 -11.13 29.53 -23.00
C THR A 577 -10.65 28.26 -23.69
N LEU A 578 -11.54 27.33 -24.04
CA LEU A 578 -11.18 26.08 -24.73
C LEU A 578 -11.52 26.07 -26.22
N GLN A 579 -11.88 27.21 -26.80
CA GLN A 579 -12.18 27.36 -28.23
C GLN A 579 -11.66 28.69 -28.77
N GLY A 580 -11.74 28.87 -30.09
CA GLY A 580 -11.34 30.12 -30.74
C GLY A 580 -9.86 30.47 -30.53
N PRO A 581 -9.50 31.76 -30.52
CA PRO A 581 -8.11 32.22 -30.37
C PRO A 581 -7.43 31.76 -29.07
N VAL A 582 -8.17 31.66 -27.96
CA VAL A 582 -7.61 31.24 -26.66
C VAL A 582 -7.14 29.77 -26.69
N LEU A 583 -7.81 28.92 -27.47
CA LEU A 583 -7.36 27.54 -27.69
C LEU A 583 -6.03 27.49 -28.44
N GLN A 584 -5.76 28.45 -29.33
CA GLN A 584 -4.49 28.53 -30.05
C GLN A 584 -3.33 28.85 -29.12
N GLU A 585 -3.53 29.73 -28.13
CA GLU A 585 -2.55 30.01 -27.08
C GLU A 585 -2.27 28.76 -26.23
N LEU A 586 -3.33 28.08 -25.79
CA LEU A 586 -3.22 26.82 -25.04
C LEU A 586 -2.49 25.73 -25.84
N THR A 587 -2.78 25.63 -27.14
CA THR A 587 -2.11 24.72 -28.08
C THR A 587 -0.62 25.02 -28.19
N SER A 588 -0.28 26.31 -28.28
CA SER A 588 1.10 26.78 -28.37
C SER A 588 1.86 26.48 -27.07
N GLY A 589 1.23 26.73 -25.92
CA GLY A 589 1.76 26.36 -24.60
C GLY A 589 1.98 24.85 -24.46
N MET A 590 1.04 24.03 -24.94
CA MET A 590 1.19 22.57 -24.92
C MET A 590 2.36 22.10 -25.78
N MET A 591 2.54 22.66 -26.98
CA MET A 591 3.70 22.35 -27.83
C MET A 591 5.02 22.75 -27.17
N GLU A 592 5.09 23.95 -26.60
CA GLU A 592 6.28 24.44 -25.87
C GLU A 592 6.62 23.49 -24.71
N ASN A 593 5.64 23.19 -23.87
CA ASN A 593 5.83 22.35 -22.69
C ASN A 593 6.15 20.89 -23.06
N THR A 594 5.52 20.33 -24.09
CA THR A 594 5.81 18.97 -24.57
C THR A 594 7.26 18.88 -25.04
N GLN A 595 7.74 19.86 -25.81
CA GLN A 595 9.14 19.93 -26.25
C GLN A 595 10.10 20.01 -25.07
N ILE A 596 9.84 20.92 -24.12
CA ILE A 596 10.66 21.06 -22.91
C ILE A 596 10.73 19.74 -22.13
N VAL A 597 9.59 19.08 -21.93
CA VAL A 597 9.53 17.83 -21.15
C VAL A 597 10.21 16.67 -21.87
N MET A 598 10.10 16.58 -23.20
CA MET A 598 10.78 15.56 -24.00
C MET A 598 12.30 15.76 -24.05
N GLN A 599 12.77 17.01 -24.14
CA GLN A 599 14.21 17.35 -24.23
C GLN A 599 14.98 17.21 -22.90
N ARG A 600 14.30 17.09 -21.75
CA ARG A 600 14.95 17.02 -20.42
C ARG A 600 15.79 15.76 -20.18
N ASN A 601 15.67 14.72 -21.02
CA ASN A 601 16.39 13.46 -20.88
C ASN A 601 17.44 13.25 -21.97
N ASP A 602 18.14 14.32 -22.37
CA ASP A 602 19.18 14.30 -23.41
C ASP A 602 20.49 13.64 -22.94
N LYS A 603 20.39 12.37 -22.52
CA LYS A 603 21.55 11.48 -22.39
C LYS A 603 21.80 10.90 -23.78
N SER A 604 23.03 11.02 -24.28
CA SER A 604 23.43 10.43 -25.56
C SER A 604 23.30 8.90 -25.50
N GLY A 605 22.26 8.35 -26.13
CA GLY A 605 22.05 6.91 -26.28
C GLY A 605 20.60 6.46 -26.15
N TRP A 606 20.37 5.19 -26.45
CA TRP A 606 19.06 4.56 -26.39
C TRP A 606 18.54 4.37 -24.96
N MET A 607 17.26 4.69 -24.74
CA MET A 607 16.57 4.45 -23.47
C MET A 607 15.41 3.47 -23.65
N THR A 608 15.32 2.48 -22.77
CA THR A 608 14.17 1.56 -22.72
C THR A 608 13.21 2.00 -21.62
N GLU A 609 11.96 2.30 -21.98
CA GLU A 609 10.88 2.65 -21.06
C GLU A 609 9.58 1.95 -21.53
N GLY A 610 8.69 1.60 -20.60
CA GLY A 610 7.36 1.11 -20.98
C GLY A 610 6.56 2.21 -21.68
N LEU A 611 5.97 1.92 -22.85
CA LEU A 611 5.31 2.93 -23.69
C LEU A 611 4.25 3.74 -22.93
N ARG A 612 3.47 3.09 -22.05
CA ARG A 612 2.47 3.76 -21.20
C ARG A 612 3.11 4.68 -20.15
N SER A 613 4.21 4.26 -19.53
CA SER A 613 4.98 5.11 -18.59
C SER A 613 5.49 6.36 -19.31
N PHE A 614 6.08 6.15 -20.49
CA PHE A 614 6.59 7.21 -21.34
C PHE A 614 5.48 8.22 -21.69
N THR A 615 4.37 7.77 -22.27
CA THR A 615 3.27 8.68 -22.65
C THR A 615 2.65 9.35 -21.43
N ASN A 616 2.46 8.63 -20.32
CA ASN A 616 1.86 9.19 -19.11
C ASN A 616 2.71 10.31 -18.52
N ARG A 617 4.03 10.08 -18.37
CA ARG A 617 4.95 11.06 -17.79
C ARG A 617 5.03 12.33 -18.64
N ILE A 618 5.21 12.17 -19.95
CA ILE A 618 5.32 13.32 -20.87
C ILE A 618 4.01 14.11 -20.92
N MET A 619 2.87 13.43 -21.13
CA MET A 619 1.58 14.11 -21.30
C MET A 619 1.04 14.71 -20.01
N PHE A 620 1.25 14.04 -18.86
CA PHE A 620 0.81 14.57 -17.58
C PHE A 620 1.55 15.85 -17.24
N GLU A 621 2.89 15.82 -17.30
CA GLU A 621 3.70 16.99 -16.96
C GLU A 621 3.47 18.14 -17.95
N ALA A 622 3.48 17.87 -19.26
CA ALA A 622 3.21 18.90 -20.26
C ALA A 622 1.81 19.52 -20.10
N GLY A 623 0.79 18.69 -19.86
CA GLY A 623 -0.57 19.17 -19.61
C GLY A 623 -0.69 19.95 -18.29
N TYR A 624 -0.04 19.48 -17.22
CA TYR A 624 -0.01 20.18 -15.93
C TYR A 624 0.57 21.59 -16.10
N LEU A 625 1.76 21.69 -16.71
CA LEU A 625 2.44 22.97 -16.93
C LEU A 625 1.65 23.90 -17.85
N THR A 626 0.90 23.34 -18.80
CA THR A 626 0.08 24.11 -19.75
C THR A 626 -1.15 24.71 -19.09
N PHE A 627 -1.81 23.99 -18.16
CA PHE A 627 -2.97 24.52 -17.46
C PHE A 627 -2.59 25.38 -16.25
N PHE A 628 -1.65 24.90 -15.42
CA PHE A 628 -1.35 25.42 -14.08
C PHE A 628 -0.05 26.20 -13.98
N GLY A 629 0.68 26.41 -15.09
CA GLY A 629 1.85 27.28 -15.14
C GLY A 629 3.10 26.70 -14.48
N LYS A 630 4.14 27.54 -14.34
CA LYS A 630 5.47 27.20 -13.79
C LYS A 630 5.86 28.20 -12.69
N GLU A 631 6.43 27.73 -11.58
CA GLU A 631 6.83 28.61 -10.46
C GLU A 631 8.14 29.39 -10.72
N GLU A 632 8.17 30.68 -10.33
CA GLU A 632 9.19 31.68 -10.71
C GLU A 632 10.51 31.68 -9.90
N ASN A 633 10.51 31.30 -8.61
CA ASN A 633 11.61 31.62 -7.67
C ASN A 633 12.79 30.61 -7.58
N ALA A 634 13.06 29.81 -8.60
CA ALA A 634 14.20 28.88 -8.58
C ALA A 634 15.43 29.46 -9.28
N THR A 635 16.48 29.76 -8.51
CA THR A 635 17.83 29.85 -9.06
C THR A 635 18.17 28.54 -9.77
N ALA A 636 18.72 28.64 -10.99
CA ALA A 636 18.77 27.56 -11.98
C ALA A 636 19.59 26.30 -11.62
N ALA A 637 20.18 26.20 -10.43
CA ALA A 637 21.12 25.12 -10.08
C ALA A 637 20.69 24.22 -8.90
N GLU A 638 19.92 24.69 -7.93
CA GLU A 638 19.65 23.92 -6.70
C GLU A 638 18.24 23.24 -6.67
N ASP A 639 17.33 23.60 -7.58
CA ASP A 639 15.89 23.28 -7.44
C ASP A 639 15.27 22.45 -8.59
N SER A 640 16.09 21.69 -9.33
CA SER A 640 15.60 20.86 -10.45
C SER A 640 15.12 19.47 -10.02
N ALA A 641 15.74 18.88 -8.98
CA ALA A 641 15.42 17.52 -8.51
C ALA A 641 14.17 17.47 -7.62
N ALA A 642 14.01 18.42 -6.69
CA ALA A 642 12.84 18.53 -5.83
C ALA A 642 11.56 18.77 -6.64
N LYS A 643 11.61 19.64 -7.66
CA LYS A 643 10.49 19.88 -8.59
C LYS A 643 10.13 18.64 -9.41
N ARG A 644 11.12 17.87 -9.87
CA ARG A 644 10.88 16.57 -10.52
C ARG A 644 10.22 15.57 -9.56
N LEU A 645 10.67 15.53 -8.30
CA LEU A 645 10.08 14.66 -7.28
C LEU A 645 8.64 15.07 -6.96
N LEU A 646 8.35 16.37 -6.88
CA LEU A 646 7.00 16.90 -6.67
C LEU A 646 6.08 16.57 -7.85
N MET A 647 6.56 16.74 -9.09
CA MET A 647 5.81 16.37 -10.29
C MET A 647 5.56 14.86 -10.35
N GLN A 648 6.58 14.05 -10.04
CA GLN A 648 6.43 12.59 -9.94
C GLN A 648 5.41 12.22 -8.87
N LYS A 649 5.45 12.88 -7.72
CA LYS A 649 4.48 12.66 -6.63
C LYS A 649 3.07 13.05 -7.05
N ALA A 650 2.90 14.16 -7.77
CA ALA A 650 1.62 14.57 -8.33
C ALA A 650 1.07 13.55 -9.36
N ILE A 651 1.95 12.97 -10.20
CA ILE A 651 1.59 11.88 -11.13
C ILE A 651 1.14 10.64 -10.34
N GLU A 652 1.87 10.26 -9.30
CA GLU A 652 1.53 9.10 -8.45
C GLU A 652 0.19 9.30 -7.74
N ASP A 653 0.00 10.46 -7.09
CA ASP A 653 -1.25 10.78 -6.39
C ASP A 653 -2.43 10.87 -7.37
N PHE A 654 -2.20 11.40 -8.57
CA PHE A 654 -3.20 11.37 -9.63
C PHE A 654 -3.67 9.96 -9.95
N PHE A 655 -2.75 9.02 -10.21
CA PHE A 655 -3.12 7.64 -10.54
C PHE A 655 -3.72 6.89 -9.34
N VAL A 656 -3.29 7.17 -8.11
CA VAL A 656 -3.92 6.62 -6.89
C VAL A 656 -5.36 7.09 -6.75
N PHE A 657 -5.63 8.36 -7.05
CA PHE A 657 -6.98 8.92 -7.03
C PHE A 657 -7.83 8.39 -8.20
N ASP A 658 -7.31 8.41 -9.42
CA ASP A 658 -7.98 7.96 -10.65
C ASP A 658 -8.35 6.47 -10.59
N LYS A 659 -7.48 5.63 -10.02
CA LYS A 659 -7.75 4.20 -9.83
C LYS A 659 -8.98 3.92 -8.97
N ALA A 660 -9.27 4.78 -7.99
CA ALA A 660 -10.46 4.66 -7.13
C ALA A 660 -11.70 5.38 -7.69
N PHE A 661 -11.56 6.06 -8.84
CA PHE A 661 -12.64 6.83 -9.46
C PHE A 661 -13.86 5.96 -9.79
N PRO A 662 -13.74 4.73 -10.33
CA PRO A 662 -14.90 3.87 -10.59
C PRO A 662 -15.74 3.58 -9.34
N GLU A 663 -15.10 3.33 -8.19
CA GLU A 663 -15.78 3.07 -6.92
C GLU A 663 -16.49 4.32 -6.40
N MET A 664 -15.84 5.49 -6.48
CA MET A 664 -16.46 6.76 -6.12
C MET A 664 -17.63 7.10 -7.05
N ALA A 665 -17.48 6.82 -8.35
CA ALA A 665 -18.51 7.00 -9.36
C ALA A 665 -19.73 6.08 -9.13
N ALA A 666 -19.48 4.84 -8.70
CA ALA A 666 -20.51 3.91 -8.25
C ALA A 666 -21.20 4.34 -6.93
N GLY A 667 -20.62 5.32 -6.24
CA GLY A 667 -21.22 6.01 -5.12
C GLY A 667 -20.61 5.71 -3.75
N LEU A 668 -19.50 4.96 -3.70
CA LEU A 668 -18.76 4.71 -2.47
C LEU A 668 -18.16 6.02 -1.93
N PRO A 669 -18.38 6.40 -0.65
CA PRO A 669 -17.77 7.61 -0.11
C PRO A 669 -16.24 7.50 -0.11
N ILE A 670 -15.54 8.54 -0.59
CA ILE A 670 -14.07 8.54 -0.72
C ILE A 670 -13.33 8.23 0.59
N ARG A 671 -13.96 8.48 1.75
CA ARG A 671 -13.41 8.11 3.08
C ARG A 671 -13.23 6.61 3.29
N PHE A 672 -13.90 5.76 2.52
CA PHE A 672 -13.64 4.31 2.48
C PHE A 672 -12.43 3.96 1.58
N CYS A 673 -12.06 4.86 0.67
CA CYS A 673 -10.89 4.77 -0.20
C CYS A 673 -9.75 5.64 0.35
N MET A 674 -9.27 5.36 1.58
CA MET A 674 -8.37 6.26 2.32
C MET A 674 -7.10 6.68 1.57
N ARG A 675 -6.53 5.83 0.69
CA ARG A 675 -5.39 6.21 -0.17
C ARG A 675 -5.80 7.27 -1.19
N ALA A 676 -6.92 7.07 -1.89
CA ALA A 676 -7.47 8.04 -2.84
C ALA A 676 -7.93 9.33 -2.15
N PHE A 677 -8.49 9.25 -0.94
CA PHE A 677 -8.78 10.42 -0.12
C PHE A 677 -7.52 11.26 0.11
N ARG A 678 -6.44 10.64 0.62
CA ARG A 678 -5.17 11.34 0.86
C ARG A 678 -4.55 11.90 -0.41
N ALA A 679 -4.56 11.12 -1.50
CA ALA A 679 -4.03 11.54 -2.79
C ALA A 679 -4.81 12.76 -3.33
N ARG A 680 -6.15 12.76 -3.23
CA ARG A 680 -6.98 13.92 -3.59
C ARG A 680 -6.64 15.17 -2.79
N GLU A 681 -6.49 15.02 -1.46
CA GLU A 681 -6.13 16.16 -0.61
C GLU A 681 -4.73 16.68 -0.93
N ALA A 682 -3.75 15.79 -1.15
CA ALA A 682 -2.40 16.18 -1.56
C ALA A 682 -2.40 16.92 -2.91
N LEU A 683 -3.18 16.46 -3.89
CA LEU A 683 -3.36 17.18 -5.16
C LEU A 683 -4.04 18.54 -4.96
N ALA A 684 -5.01 18.64 -4.05
CA ALA A 684 -5.69 19.91 -3.76
C ALA A 684 -4.72 20.94 -3.16
N GLU A 685 -3.80 20.52 -2.28
CA GLU A 685 -2.80 21.43 -1.69
C GLU A 685 -1.93 22.13 -2.76
N LEU A 686 -1.63 21.46 -3.88
CA LEU A 686 -0.90 22.06 -5.02
C LEU A 686 -1.67 23.21 -5.68
N PHE A 687 -2.99 23.24 -5.52
CA PHE A 687 -3.89 24.16 -6.20
C PHE A 687 -4.51 25.22 -5.30
N TYR A 688 -4.00 25.43 -4.08
CA TYR A 688 -4.39 26.63 -3.32
C TYR A 688 -4.04 27.87 -4.13
N HIS A 689 -4.96 28.85 -4.16
CA HIS A 689 -4.79 30.05 -4.99
C HIS A 689 -3.53 30.82 -4.61
N LYS A 690 -3.14 30.82 -3.33
CA LYS A 690 -1.88 31.42 -2.85
C LYS A 690 -0.62 30.85 -3.51
N TYR A 691 -0.65 29.59 -3.97
CA TYR A 691 0.45 28.96 -4.68
C TYR A 691 0.31 29.17 -6.18
N LEU A 692 -0.88 28.95 -6.74
CA LEU A 692 -1.14 29.17 -8.17
C LEU A 692 -0.84 30.60 -8.62
N LYS A 693 -1.15 31.62 -7.79
CA LYS A 693 -0.83 33.03 -8.08
C LYS A 693 0.67 33.32 -8.25
N ARG A 694 1.56 32.42 -7.83
CA ARG A 694 3.02 32.52 -7.99
C ARG A 694 3.51 31.88 -9.29
N ASN A 695 2.65 31.12 -9.96
CA ASN A 695 2.99 30.46 -11.21
C ASN A 695 2.89 31.45 -12.37
N GLN A 696 3.91 31.48 -13.21
CA GLN A 696 3.89 32.16 -14.50
C GLN A 696 3.20 31.30 -15.57
N LYS A 697 2.68 31.97 -16.61
CA LYS A 697 2.03 31.34 -17.76
C LYS A 697 0.86 30.40 -17.35
N LEU A 698 0.03 30.82 -16.40
CA LEU A 698 -1.23 30.13 -16.15
C LEU A 698 -2.10 30.17 -17.41
N SER A 699 -2.89 29.12 -17.64
CA SER A 699 -3.88 29.16 -18.72
C SER A 699 -5.00 30.14 -18.40
N ALA A 700 -5.53 30.81 -19.43
CA ALA A 700 -6.70 31.69 -19.29
C ALA A 700 -7.90 30.98 -18.63
N LEU A 701 -8.03 29.65 -18.79
CA LEU A 701 -9.02 28.84 -18.08
C LEU A 701 -8.83 28.90 -16.56
N ILE A 702 -7.60 28.65 -16.08
CA ILE A 702 -7.30 28.62 -14.65
C ILE A 702 -7.35 30.04 -14.07
N GLU A 703 -6.81 31.04 -14.76
CA GLU A 703 -6.83 32.44 -14.32
C GLU A 703 -8.26 32.97 -14.13
N ARG A 704 -9.14 32.80 -15.13
CA ARG A 704 -10.53 33.25 -15.04
C ARG A 704 -11.31 32.51 -13.97
N ARG A 705 -11.06 31.20 -13.80
CA ARG A 705 -11.69 30.42 -12.71
C ARG A 705 -11.24 30.90 -11.34
N MET A 706 -9.94 31.15 -11.16
CA MET A 706 -9.41 31.69 -9.91
C MET A 706 -10.05 33.05 -9.59
N HIS A 707 -10.16 33.94 -10.58
CA HIS A 707 -10.80 35.24 -10.41
C HIS A 707 -12.26 35.13 -9.96
N VAL A 708 -13.05 34.26 -10.60
CA VAL A 708 -14.46 34.06 -10.24
C VAL A 708 -14.61 33.42 -8.86
N PHE A 709 -13.76 32.45 -8.50
CA PHE A 709 -13.80 31.83 -7.17
C PHE A 709 -13.27 32.73 -6.05
N ASP A 710 -12.35 33.65 -6.34
CA ASP A 710 -11.89 34.65 -5.36
C ASP A 710 -12.96 35.69 -5.01
N GLN A 711 -13.96 35.88 -5.87
CA GLN A 711 -15.13 36.72 -5.59
C GLN A 711 -16.21 36.01 -4.76
N MET A 712 -16.10 34.68 -4.57
CA MET A 712 -17.04 33.91 -3.75
C MET A 712 -16.56 33.88 -2.30
N GLU A 713 -16.94 34.89 -1.51
CA GLU A 713 -16.52 35.04 -0.11
C GLU A 713 -16.83 33.81 0.76
N GLN A 714 -17.87 33.04 0.41
CA GLN A 714 -18.32 31.86 1.16
C GLN A 714 -17.56 30.57 0.79
N MET A 715 -16.59 30.62 -0.14
CA MET A 715 -15.82 29.45 -0.57
C MET A 715 -14.42 29.46 0.06
N ASP A 716 -14.10 28.43 0.83
CA ASP A 716 -12.79 28.28 1.47
C ASP A 716 -11.69 27.91 0.48
N GLU A 717 -10.43 28.18 0.81
CA GLU A 717 -9.28 27.91 -0.07
C GLU A 717 -9.20 26.44 -0.51
N LEU A 718 -9.56 25.52 0.39
CA LEU A 718 -9.58 24.09 0.08
C LEU A 718 -10.72 23.71 -0.87
N GLY A 719 -11.90 24.29 -0.70
CA GLY A 719 -13.01 24.17 -1.63
C GLY A 719 -12.60 24.63 -3.03
N LYS A 720 -11.97 25.81 -3.14
CA LYS A 720 -11.45 26.36 -4.41
C LYS A 720 -10.44 25.40 -5.06
N ALA A 721 -9.43 24.97 -4.31
CA ALA A 721 -8.41 24.03 -4.78
C ALA A 721 -8.99 22.70 -5.29
N ARG A 722 -9.97 22.13 -4.60
CA ARG A 722 -10.64 20.89 -5.05
C ARG A 722 -11.37 21.07 -6.38
N THR A 723 -11.83 22.28 -6.73
CA THR A 723 -12.35 22.55 -8.08
C THR A 723 -11.26 22.53 -9.15
N HIS A 724 -9.99 22.73 -8.80
CA HIS A 724 -8.87 22.64 -9.74
C HIS A 724 -8.38 21.19 -9.89
N VAL A 725 -8.51 20.37 -8.85
CA VAL A 725 -8.32 18.90 -8.95
C VAL A 725 -9.28 18.29 -9.98
N SER A 726 -10.54 18.77 -10.06
CA SER A 726 -11.47 18.29 -11.08
C SER A 726 -11.06 18.68 -12.50
N ILE A 727 -10.39 19.82 -12.70
CA ILE A 727 -9.83 20.22 -14.00
C ILE A 727 -8.60 19.40 -14.36
N LEU A 728 -7.71 19.13 -13.38
CA LEU A 728 -6.59 18.22 -13.59
C LEU A 728 -7.11 16.85 -14.04
N TRP A 729 -8.11 16.30 -13.35
CA TRP A 729 -8.72 15.03 -13.72
C TRP A 729 -9.37 15.06 -15.11
N ALA A 730 -10.20 16.06 -15.39
CA ALA A 730 -10.87 16.18 -16.68
C ALA A 730 -9.89 16.32 -17.87
N SER A 731 -8.76 17.02 -17.68
CA SER A 731 -7.75 17.23 -18.73
C SER A 731 -6.84 16.02 -18.94
N GLN A 732 -6.59 15.22 -17.90
CA GLN A 732 -5.60 14.14 -17.93
C GLN A 732 -6.22 12.74 -18.12
N ALA A 733 -7.31 12.40 -17.42
CA ALA A 733 -7.79 11.01 -17.29
C ALA A 733 -8.07 10.32 -18.63
N ASN A 734 -8.52 11.07 -19.65
CA ASN A 734 -8.74 10.55 -21.00
C ASN A 734 -7.56 10.80 -21.96
N THR A 735 -6.82 11.90 -21.77
CA THR A 735 -5.72 12.28 -22.66
C THR A 735 -4.54 11.32 -22.55
N LEU A 736 -4.21 10.85 -21.34
CA LEU A 736 -3.11 9.91 -21.09
C LEU A 736 -3.31 8.55 -21.81
N PRO A 737 -4.44 7.82 -21.60
CA PRO A 737 -4.67 6.57 -22.33
C PRO A 737 -4.85 6.77 -23.84
N ALA A 738 -5.42 7.89 -24.29
CA ALA A 738 -5.57 8.18 -25.71
C ALA A 738 -4.21 8.37 -26.42
N ALA A 739 -3.28 9.09 -25.79
CA ALA A 739 -1.92 9.23 -26.29
C ALA A 739 -1.20 7.88 -26.36
N PHE A 740 -1.35 7.05 -25.33
CA PHE A 740 -0.82 5.68 -25.31
C PHE A 740 -1.34 4.85 -26.48
N TRP A 741 -2.66 4.75 -26.66
CA TRP A 741 -3.24 3.90 -27.71
C TRP A 741 -2.91 4.41 -29.12
N SER A 742 -2.93 5.72 -29.33
CA SER A 742 -2.59 6.31 -30.63
C SER A 742 -1.14 5.99 -31.02
N LEU A 743 -0.19 6.17 -30.09
CA LEU A 743 1.21 5.85 -30.32
C LEU A 743 1.44 4.34 -30.45
N TYR A 744 0.80 3.53 -29.62
CA TYR A 744 0.89 2.07 -29.68
C TYR A 744 0.45 1.51 -31.03
N TYR A 745 -0.74 1.90 -31.51
CA TYR A 745 -1.25 1.38 -32.78
C TYR A 745 -0.47 1.91 -33.99
N MET A 746 -0.03 3.18 -33.96
CA MET A 746 0.84 3.73 -35.00
C MET A 746 2.17 2.96 -35.08
N LEU A 747 2.81 2.69 -33.95
CA LEU A 747 4.06 1.92 -33.91
C LEU A 747 3.87 0.44 -34.29
N ARG A 748 2.68 -0.11 -34.02
CA ARG A 748 2.31 -1.49 -34.39
C ARG A 748 1.87 -1.63 -35.86
N SER A 749 1.81 -0.57 -36.64
CA SER A 749 1.53 -0.67 -38.09
C SER A 749 2.60 0.10 -38.85
N PRO A 750 3.51 -0.59 -39.56
CA PRO A 750 4.54 0.06 -40.36
C PRO A 750 3.94 1.02 -41.39
N GLU A 751 2.78 0.67 -41.95
CA GLU A 751 2.03 1.50 -42.90
C GLU A 751 1.53 2.78 -42.24
N ALA A 752 0.94 2.68 -41.05
CA ALA A 752 0.47 3.83 -40.29
C ALA A 752 1.62 4.75 -39.87
N LEU A 753 2.73 4.16 -39.39
CA LEU A 753 3.93 4.90 -39.01
C LEU A 753 4.50 5.65 -40.22
N LYS A 754 4.65 4.97 -41.36
CA LYS A 754 5.19 5.56 -42.58
C LYS A 754 4.32 6.70 -43.10
N ALA A 755 3.00 6.49 -43.15
CA ALA A 755 2.06 7.51 -43.59
C ALA A 755 2.07 8.75 -42.65
N ALA A 756 2.20 8.54 -41.34
CA ALA A 756 2.33 9.61 -40.36
C ALA A 756 3.65 10.39 -40.50
N GLN A 757 4.77 9.70 -40.74
CA GLN A 757 6.07 10.33 -41.00
C GLN A 757 6.01 11.20 -42.27
N ASP A 758 5.48 10.66 -43.36
CA ASP A 758 5.37 11.38 -44.64
C ASP A 758 4.49 12.64 -44.51
N GLU A 759 3.39 12.55 -43.75
CA GLU A 759 2.54 13.71 -43.44
C GLU A 759 3.27 14.77 -42.59
N VAL A 760 3.98 14.36 -41.54
CA VAL A 760 4.75 15.28 -40.67
C VAL A 760 5.84 15.99 -41.48
N ASP A 761 6.61 15.25 -42.28
CA ASP A 761 7.68 15.80 -43.10
C ASP A 761 7.18 16.83 -44.11
N ARG A 762 6.03 16.54 -44.74
CA ARG A 762 5.36 17.47 -45.64
C ARG A 762 4.98 18.76 -44.92
N VAL A 763 4.30 18.66 -43.77
CA VAL A 763 3.86 19.83 -43.00
C VAL A 763 5.05 20.67 -42.52
N VAL A 764 6.11 20.03 -42.02
CA VAL A 764 7.32 20.75 -41.57
C VAL A 764 8.02 21.47 -42.72
N LYS A 765 8.13 20.84 -43.90
CA LYS A 765 8.71 21.46 -45.10
C LYS A 765 7.89 22.66 -45.60
N GLU A 766 6.56 22.56 -45.57
CA GLU A 766 5.64 23.63 -45.98
C GLU A 766 5.58 24.81 -45.00
N SER A 767 6.06 24.65 -43.78
CA SER A 767 5.98 25.69 -42.74
C SER A 767 7.12 26.71 -42.78
N ASP A 768 8.05 26.63 -43.75
CA ASP A 768 9.29 27.46 -43.82
C ASP A 768 10.16 27.42 -42.54
N LEU A 769 9.93 26.44 -41.65
CA LEU A 769 10.64 26.26 -40.38
C LEU A 769 12.02 25.59 -40.54
N LYS A 770 12.62 25.67 -41.74
CA LYS A 770 13.96 25.13 -42.01
C LYS A 770 14.99 25.89 -41.15
N ALA A 771 15.60 25.16 -40.22
CA ALA A 771 16.76 25.57 -39.43
C ALA A 771 16.55 26.83 -38.54
N VAL A 772 15.59 26.76 -37.63
CA VAL A 772 15.61 27.66 -36.46
C VAL A 772 16.62 27.08 -35.45
N ASN A 773 17.53 27.93 -34.95
CA ASN A 773 18.66 27.59 -34.09
C ASN A 773 18.40 26.45 -33.06
N PRO A 774 19.43 25.62 -32.75
CA PRO A 774 19.36 24.68 -31.62
C PRO A 774 18.88 25.42 -30.37
N GLY A 775 17.70 25.06 -29.86
CA GLY A 775 17.10 25.67 -28.66
C GLY A 775 15.81 26.48 -28.89
N THR A 776 15.33 26.66 -30.12
CA THR A 776 14.06 27.36 -30.38
C THR A 776 12.91 26.37 -30.57
N PRO A 777 11.82 26.41 -29.79
CA PRO A 777 10.73 25.45 -29.89
C PRO A 777 9.97 25.60 -31.21
N LEU A 778 9.70 24.47 -31.87
CA LEU A 778 8.87 24.41 -33.07
C LEU A 778 7.40 24.61 -32.69
N ILE A 779 6.76 25.65 -33.23
CA ILE A 779 5.36 25.99 -32.94
C ILE A 779 4.58 25.92 -34.26
N LEU A 780 3.66 24.95 -34.38
CA LEU A 780 2.73 24.85 -35.50
C LEU A 780 1.42 25.57 -35.19
N SER A 781 0.82 26.24 -36.18
CA SER A 781 -0.52 26.82 -35.98
C SER A 781 -1.57 25.72 -35.82
N LYS A 782 -2.67 26.06 -35.14
CA LYS A 782 -3.84 25.18 -35.01
C LYS A 782 -4.30 24.65 -36.38
N ASP A 783 -4.40 25.53 -37.38
CA ASP A 783 -4.89 25.15 -38.72
C ASP A 783 -3.97 24.13 -39.41
N LYS A 784 -2.65 24.26 -39.23
CA LYS A 784 -1.69 23.28 -39.76
C LYS A 784 -1.85 21.92 -39.09
N LEU A 785 -2.09 21.91 -37.78
CA LEU A 785 -2.32 20.68 -37.03
C LEU A 785 -3.67 20.06 -37.37
N ASP A 786 -4.72 20.86 -37.56
CA ASP A 786 -6.03 20.41 -38.03
C ASP A 786 -5.94 19.77 -39.42
N GLY A 787 -5.07 20.30 -40.30
CA GLY A 787 -4.81 19.78 -41.65
C GLY A 787 -4.02 18.47 -41.75
N MET A 788 -3.60 17.89 -40.62
CA MET A 788 -2.97 16.56 -40.56
C MET A 788 -4.05 15.46 -40.52
N SER A 789 -4.52 15.02 -41.70
CA SER A 789 -5.60 14.06 -41.86
C SER A 789 -5.19 12.63 -41.48
N VAL A 790 -3.95 12.20 -41.78
CA VAL A 790 -3.46 10.86 -41.46
C VAL A 790 -3.33 10.68 -39.95
N LEU A 791 -2.61 11.58 -39.26
CA LEU A 791 -2.56 11.57 -37.79
C LEU A 791 -3.96 11.75 -37.18
N GLY A 792 -4.82 12.54 -37.82
CA GLY A 792 -6.23 12.65 -37.43
C GLY A 792 -6.94 11.30 -37.43
N SER A 793 -6.81 10.54 -38.51
CA SER A 793 -7.42 9.21 -38.68
C SER A 793 -6.84 8.16 -37.73
N ILE A 794 -5.52 8.16 -37.50
CA ILE A 794 -4.86 7.29 -36.49
C ILE A 794 -5.46 7.50 -35.10
N ILE A 795 -5.59 8.76 -34.69
CA ILE A 795 -6.17 9.11 -33.38
C ILE A 795 -7.65 8.73 -33.32
N GLU A 796 -8.42 8.98 -34.39
CA GLU A 796 -9.83 8.60 -34.48
C GLU A 796 -10.04 7.08 -34.39
N GLU A 797 -9.20 6.29 -35.03
CA GLU A 797 -9.25 4.84 -34.97
C GLU A 797 -8.81 4.30 -33.61
N ALA A 798 -7.76 4.86 -33.01
CA ALA A 798 -7.38 4.54 -31.65
C ALA A 798 -8.55 4.81 -30.68
N PHE A 799 -9.24 5.95 -30.82
CA PHE A 799 -10.42 6.26 -30.02
C PHE A 799 -11.58 5.28 -30.23
N ARG A 800 -11.84 4.86 -31.47
CA ARG A 800 -12.87 3.86 -31.77
C ARG A 800 -12.60 2.55 -31.02
N LEU A 801 -11.33 2.12 -30.96
CA LEU A 801 -10.95 0.87 -30.32
C LEU A 801 -10.92 0.95 -28.78
N CYS A 802 -10.52 2.09 -28.19
CA CYS A 802 -10.31 2.18 -26.74
C CYS A 802 -11.42 2.90 -25.96
N SER A 803 -12.31 3.65 -26.61
CA SER A 803 -13.36 4.39 -25.89
C SER A 803 -14.46 3.48 -25.35
N ALA A 804 -14.80 3.68 -24.08
CA ALA A 804 -15.88 2.98 -23.37
C ALA A 804 -16.76 3.96 -22.58
N SER A 805 -16.98 5.16 -23.13
CA SER A 805 -17.78 6.20 -22.47
C SER A 805 -19.24 5.77 -22.26
N ILE A 806 -19.83 6.20 -21.15
CA ILE A 806 -21.27 6.13 -20.92
C ILE A 806 -21.83 7.55 -20.90
N MET A 807 -22.81 7.81 -21.75
CA MET A 807 -23.49 9.12 -21.77
C MET A 807 -24.76 9.01 -20.94
N ILE A 808 -24.87 9.85 -19.91
CA ILE A 808 -25.96 9.79 -18.94
C ILE A 808 -26.84 11.04 -19.04
N ARG A 809 -28.16 10.85 -18.92
CA ARG A 809 -29.16 11.87 -18.57
C ARG A 809 -30.00 11.39 -17.40
N VAL A 810 -30.57 12.30 -16.63
CA VAL A 810 -31.53 11.98 -15.57
C VAL A 810 -32.89 12.57 -15.93
N ALA A 811 -33.94 11.75 -15.83
CA ALA A 811 -35.31 12.18 -16.03
C ALA A 811 -35.76 13.11 -14.89
N THR A 812 -36.24 14.30 -15.23
CA THR A 812 -36.72 15.32 -14.26
C THR A 812 -38.17 15.13 -13.86
N ASP A 813 -38.93 14.39 -14.66
CA ASP A 813 -40.35 14.14 -14.51
C ASP A 813 -40.70 12.84 -15.26
N ASN A 814 -41.90 12.29 -15.00
CA ASN A 814 -42.39 11.13 -15.73
C ASN A 814 -42.76 11.55 -17.16
N PHE A 815 -42.20 10.90 -18.18
CA PHE A 815 -42.47 11.26 -19.58
C PHE A 815 -42.34 10.04 -20.52
N THR A 816 -42.91 10.15 -21.72
CA THR A 816 -42.78 9.13 -22.77
C THR A 816 -41.68 9.54 -23.75
N LEU A 817 -40.60 8.76 -23.80
CA LEU A 817 -39.55 8.92 -24.80
C LEU A 817 -39.98 8.27 -26.12
N THR A 818 -39.94 9.01 -27.21
CA THR A 818 -40.14 8.48 -28.57
C THR A 818 -38.79 8.39 -29.29
N LEU A 819 -38.44 7.18 -29.74
CA LEU A 819 -37.24 6.88 -30.50
C LEU A 819 -37.41 7.20 -31.99
N ASP A 820 -36.32 7.27 -32.74
CA ASP A 820 -36.35 7.56 -34.19
C ASP A 820 -37.05 6.43 -34.99
N SER A 821 -37.11 5.22 -34.43
CA SER A 821 -37.86 4.07 -34.97
C SER A 821 -39.38 4.19 -34.79
N GLY A 822 -39.87 5.21 -34.07
CA GLY A 822 -41.28 5.35 -33.68
C GLY A 822 -41.65 4.58 -32.40
N MET A 823 -40.72 3.80 -31.84
CA MET A 823 -40.94 3.11 -30.57
C MET A 823 -41.04 4.11 -29.40
N THR A 824 -42.01 3.92 -28.52
CA THR A 824 -42.23 4.75 -27.33
C THR A 824 -41.89 3.99 -26.06
N ALA A 825 -41.33 4.67 -25.06
CA ALA A 825 -41.03 4.12 -23.75
C ALA A 825 -41.33 5.12 -22.63
N ASP A 826 -42.11 4.70 -21.65
CA ASP A 826 -42.38 5.49 -20.46
C ASP A 826 -41.18 5.45 -19.50
N ILE A 827 -40.69 6.62 -19.13
CA ILE A 827 -39.53 6.83 -18.27
C ILE A 827 -40.01 7.52 -16.98
N ARG A 828 -39.57 7.03 -15.83
CA ARG A 828 -39.92 7.62 -14.53
C ARG A 828 -38.99 8.76 -14.16
N GLU A 829 -39.52 9.72 -13.41
CA GLU A 829 -38.74 10.72 -12.71
C GLU A 829 -37.62 10.06 -11.88
N GLY A 830 -36.40 10.59 -12.01
CA GLY A 830 -35.20 10.10 -11.33
C GLY A 830 -34.50 8.92 -12.01
N ASP A 831 -35.08 8.35 -13.08
CA ASP A 831 -34.39 7.33 -13.88
C ASP A 831 -33.26 7.92 -14.72
N TYR A 832 -32.27 7.08 -14.98
CA TYR A 832 -31.12 7.43 -15.78
C TYR A 832 -31.33 6.91 -17.19
N ILE A 833 -31.10 7.74 -18.20
CA ILE A 833 -31.00 7.31 -19.59
C ILE A 833 -29.52 7.21 -19.95
N ALA A 834 -29.10 6.04 -20.45
CA ALA A 834 -27.72 5.72 -20.74
C ALA A 834 -27.53 5.38 -22.23
N LEU A 835 -26.51 5.97 -22.85
CA LEU A 835 -26.01 5.59 -24.17
C LEU A 835 -24.61 5.02 -24.01
N TYR A 836 -24.30 3.93 -24.71
CA TYR A 836 -23.00 3.27 -24.65
C TYR A 836 -22.38 3.18 -26.05
N PRO A 837 -21.72 4.25 -26.54
CA PRO A 837 -21.26 4.35 -27.92
C PRO A 837 -20.25 3.29 -28.36
N GLN A 838 -19.59 2.59 -27.43
CA GLN A 838 -18.73 1.46 -27.79
C GLN A 838 -19.49 0.37 -28.55
N MET A 839 -20.81 0.26 -28.37
CA MET A 839 -21.66 -0.63 -29.18
C MET A 839 -21.65 -0.25 -30.67
N ILE A 840 -21.61 1.06 -30.97
CA ILE A 840 -21.48 1.62 -32.34
C ILE A 840 -20.05 1.40 -32.83
N HIS A 841 -19.06 1.72 -32.00
CA HIS A 841 -17.64 1.67 -32.38
C HIS A 841 -17.21 0.25 -32.74
N MET A 842 -17.79 -0.76 -32.09
CA MET A 842 -17.49 -2.17 -32.30
C MET A 842 -18.52 -2.89 -33.18
N ASP A 843 -19.41 -2.17 -33.85
CA ASP A 843 -20.46 -2.74 -34.69
C ASP A 843 -19.91 -3.17 -36.06
N PRO A 844 -19.92 -4.48 -36.39
CA PRO A 844 -19.44 -4.97 -37.68
C PRO A 844 -20.30 -4.51 -38.87
N GLU A 845 -21.52 -4.02 -38.64
CA GLU A 845 -22.36 -3.47 -39.71
C GLU A 845 -21.94 -2.04 -40.10
N ILE A 846 -21.23 -1.34 -39.21
CA ILE A 846 -20.76 0.03 -39.41
C ILE A 846 -19.29 0.04 -39.83
N TYR A 847 -18.50 -0.81 -39.19
CA TYR A 847 -17.05 -0.88 -39.34
C TYR A 847 -16.63 -2.31 -39.68
N ASP A 848 -16.14 -2.53 -40.90
CA ASP A 848 -15.55 -3.81 -41.29
C ASP A 848 -14.38 -4.18 -40.38
N ASP A 849 -14.34 -5.43 -39.95
CA ASP A 849 -13.37 -5.95 -38.97
C ASP A 849 -13.20 -5.00 -37.77
N PRO A 850 -14.25 -4.81 -36.96
CA PRO A 850 -14.30 -3.74 -35.98
C PRO A 850 -13.28 -3.91 -34.84
N THR A 851 -12.68 -5.09 -34.68
CA THR A 851 -11.62 -5.30 -33.67
C THR A 851 -10.22 -4.97 -34.19
N GLU A 852 -10.05 -4.79 -35.50
CA GLU A 852 -8.77 -4.51 -36.13
C GLU A 852 -8.51 -3.01 -36.25
N PHE A 853 -7.26 -2.61 -36.04
CA PHE A 853 -6.80 -1.23 -36.23
C PHE A 853 -6.55 -0.96 -37.72
N ARG A 854 -7.26 0.02 -38.28
CA ARG A 854 -7.07 0.52 -39.65
C ARG A 854 -6.82 2.02 -39.63
N PHE A 855 -5.57 2.43 -39.85
CA PHE A 855 -5.15 3.83 -39.73
C PHE A 855 -5.85 4.77 -40.71
N ASP A 856 -6.32 4.25 -41.83
CA ASP A 856 -6.98 4.93 -42.94
C ASP A 856 -8.51 4.84 -42.89
N ARG A 857 -9.10 4.27 -41.83
CA ARG A 857 -10.56 4.07 -41.71
C ARG A 857 -11.36 5.37 -41.83
N TYR A 858 -10.79 6.48 -41.42
CA TYR A 858 -11.37 7.82 -41.50
C TYR A 858 -10.77 8.66 -42.63
N LEU A 859 -10.18 8.02 -43.64
CA LEU A 859 -9.72 8.64 -44.87
C LEU A 859 -10.60 8.19 -46.05
N ASP A 860 -10.85 9.10 -47.00
CA ASP A 860 -11.47 8.80 -48.28
C ASP A 860 -10.42 8.45 -49.34
N GLU A 861 -10.87 8.16 -50.57
CA GLU A 861 -10.00 7.80 -51.70
C GLU A 861 -8.97 8.90 -52.07
N ASN A 862 -9.22 10.14 -51.65
CA ASN A 862 -8.34 11.29 -51.87
C ASN A 862 -7.45 11.60 -50.65
N GLY A 863 -7.45 10.74 -49.62
CA GLY A 863 -6.72 10.96 -48.36
C GLY A 863 -7.29 12.09 -47.50
N GLN A 864 -8.51 12.55 -47.80
CA GLN A 864 -9.23 13.54 -47.00
C GLN A 864 -10.08 12.85 -45.93
N LYS A 865 -10.55 13.63 -44.95
CA LYS A 865 -11.32 13.08 -43.83
C LYS A 865 -12.67 12.50 -44.30
N LYS A 866 -12.84 11.19 -44.13
CA LYS A 866 -14.11 10.48 -44.33
C LYS A 866 -15.06 10.72 -43.16
N THR A 867 -16.30 11.10 -43.47
CA THR A 867 -17.35 11.33 -42.46
C THR A 867 -18.63 10.55 -42.72
N ASP A 868 -18.66 9.75 -43.78
CA ASP A 868 -19.82 9.01 -44.24
C ASP A 868 -19.74 7.54 -43.82
N PHE A 869 -20.49 7.21 -42.76
CA PHE A 869 -20.65 5.86 -42.24
C PHE A 869 -22.13 5.49 -42.23
N TYR A 870 -22.44 4.21 -42.41
CA TYR A 870 -23.81 3.74 -42.65
C TYR A 870 -24.15 2.56 -41.75
N LYS A 871 -25.43 2.41 -41.41
CA LYS A 871 -26.02 1.21 -40.82
C LYS A 871 -27.38 0.98 -41.48
N ASN A 872 -27.68 -0.23 -41.91
CA ASN A 872 -28.90 -0.59 -42.64
C ASN A 872 -29.17 0.33 -43.84
N GLY A 873 -28.12 0.71 -44.58
CA GLY A 873 -28.19 1.64 -45.72
C GLY A 873 -28.50 3.10 -45.36
N ARG A 874 -28.67 3.45 -44.09
CA ARG A 874 -28.93 4.82 -43.61
C ARG A 874 -27.65 5.44 -43.04
N ARG A 875 -27.35 6.68 -43.47
CA ARG A 875 -26.18 7.44 -42.99
C ARG A 875 -26.29 7.74 -41.50
N LEU A 876 -25.21 7.50 -40.77
CA LEU A 876 -25.07 7.79 -39.35
C LEU A 876 -24.62 9.22 -39.12
N LYS A 877 -25.37 9.94 -38.27
CA LYS A 877 -24.95 11.26 -37.77
C LYS A 877 -23.85 11.15 -36.70
N TYR A 878 -23.91 10.10 -35.88
CA TYR A 878 -22.99 9.85 -34.77
C TYR A 878 -22.29 8.51 -34.99
N TYR A 879 -21.15 8.53 -35.69
CA TYR A 879 -20.38 7.33 -36.03
C TYR A 879 -19.21 7.08 -35.06
N LEU A 880 -18.53 8.15 -34.63
CA LEU A 880 -17.45 8.11 -33.64
C LEU A 880 -17.79 9.08 -32.50
N VAL A 881 -17.88 8.56 -31.27
CA VAL A 881 -18.38 9.31 -30.08
C VAL A 881 -17.54 9.00 -28.82
N PRO A 882 -16.23 9.31 -28.82
CA PRO A 882 -15.35 8.95 -27.72
C PRO A 882 -15.43 9.86 -26.48
N PHE A 883 -16.08 11.02 -26.60
CA PHE A 883 -16.23 12.01 -25.52
C PHE A 883 -17.69 12.46 -25.31
N GLY A 884 -18.65 11.68 -25.81
CA GLY A 884 -20.08 12.02 -25.77
C GLY A 884 -20.53 12.96 -26.90
N SER A 885 -21.76 13.46 -26.81
CA SER A 885 -22.41 14.32 -27.81
C SER A 885 -23.56 15.16 -27.20
N GLY A 886 -23.99 16.21 -27.90
CA GLY A 886 -25.04 17.15 -27.46
C GLY A 886 -24.70 17.84 -26.13
N ALA A 887 -25.69 18.20 -25.31
CA ALA A 887 -25.46 18.91 -24.03
C ALA A 887 -24.57 18.17 -23.00
N SER A 888 -24.29 16.87 -23.20
CA SER A 888 -23.33 16.11 -22.37
C SER A 888 -21.89 16.16 -22.84
N CYS A 889 -21.65 16.76 -23.99
CA CYS A 889 -20.33 17.15 -24.41
C CYS A 889 -20.41 18.65 -24.69
N TYR A 890 -19.84 19.48 -23.80
CA TYR A 890 -19.95 20.94 -23.79
C TYR A 890 -20.21 21.56 -25.18
N GLN A 891 -21.49 21.81 -25.53
CA GLN A 891 -21.88 22.48 -26.77
C GLN A 891 -22.82 23.65 -26.49
N THR A 892 -22.60 24.67 -27.31
CA THR A 892 -23.26 25.96 -27.48
C THR A 892 -24.67 25.82 -28.06
N GLU A 893 -25.62 26.59 -27.51
CA GLU A 893 -26.83 26.95 -28.24
C GLU A 893 -26.49 28.06 -29.26
N LYS A 894 -26.39 27.73 -30.55
CA LYS A 894 -27.04 28.43 -31.68
C LYS A 894 -26.77 27.75 -33.03
N LYS A 895 -27.80 27.83 -33.88
CA LYS A 895 -27.95 27.30 -35.25
C LYS A 895 -27.04 28.04 -36.24
N GLU A 896 -26.33 27.30 -37.06
CA GLU A 896 -26.19 27.54 -38.51
C GLU A 896 -25.70 26.24 -39.18
N GLU A 897 -25.97 26.14 -40.48
CA GLU A 897 -26.15 24.90 -41.24
C GLU A 897 -24.94 23.94 -41.28
N GLY A 898 -25.20 22.66 -41.00
CA GLY A 898 -24.53 21.54 -41.68
C GLY A 898 -23.08 21.21 -41.35
N LYS A 899 -22.34 22.01 -40.57
CA LYS A 899 -20.93 21.70 -40.22
C LYS A 899 -20.80 21.25 -38.77
N THR A 900 -20.45 19.98 -38.58
CA THR A 900 -20.12 19.40 -37.28
C THR A 900 -18.76 19.93 -36.83
N GLU A 901 -18.70 21.07 -36.14
CA GLU A 901 -17.46 21.55 -35.52
C GLU A 901 -16.95 20.53 -34.49
N LEU A 902 -15.69 20.13 -34.63
CA LEU A 902 -14.97 19.36 -33.60
C LEU A 902 -14.99 20.16 -32.28
N GLN A 903 -15.46 19.52 -31.22
CA GLN A 903 -15.72 20.15 -29.91
C GLN A 903 -14.44 20.66 -29.21
N PRO A 904 -14.53 21.68 -28.32
CA PRO A 904 -13.40 22.32 -27.63
C PRO A 904 -12.39 21.37 -26.95
N TYR A 905 -12.88 20.43 -26.14
CA TYR A 905 -12.05 19.44 -25.44
C TYR A 905 -11.48 18.39 -26.37
N LEU A 906 -12.25 17.94 -27.36
CA LEU A 906 -11.81 16.99 -28.38
C LEU A 906 -10.70 17.60 -29.22
N ALA A 907 -10.87 18.86 -29.65
CA ALA A 907 -9.86 19.61 -30.37
C ALA A 907 -8.59 19.75 -29.51
N SER A 908 -8.71 20.17 -28.25
CA SER A 908 -7.58 20.29 -27.32
C SER A 908 -6.84 18.96 -27.06
N SER A 909 -7.55 17.86 -26.81
CA SER A 909 -6.93 16.54 -26.60
C SER A 909 -6.30 15.99 -27.88
N ARG A 910 -6.98 16.08 -29.03
CA ARG A 910 -6.41 15.67 -30.33
C ARG A 910 -5.17 16.48 -30.66
N GLN A 911 -5.24 17.78 -30.42
CA GLN A 911 -4.13 18.68 -30.63
C GLN A 911 -2.93 18.30 -29.74
N SER A 912 -3.17 18.06 -28.45
CA SER A 912 -2.14 17.59 -27.52
C SER A 912 -1.52 16.25 -27.96
N ILE A 913 -2.34 15.31 -28.45
CA ILE A 913 -1.85 14.02 -28.96
C ILE A 913 -1.06 14.22 -30.27
N LYS A 914 -1.51 15.09 -31.19
CA LYS A 914 -0.76 15.45 -32.39
C LYS A 914 0.59 16.09 -32.03
N CYS A 915 0.66 16.92 -30.99
CA CYS A 915 1.93 17.49 -30.52
C CYS A 915 2.93 16.40 -30.15
N ILE A 916 2.54 15.41 -29.32
CA ILE A 916 3.46 14.33 -28.93
C ILE A 916 3.77 13.38 -30.09
N LEU A 917 2.80 13.02 -30.94
CA LEU A 917 3.04 12.15 -32.09
C LEU A 917 4.00 12.81 -33.09
N LYS A 918 3.78 14.09 -33.40
CA LYS A 918 4.68 14.88 -34.26
C LYS A 918 6.09 14.98 -33.67
N MET A 919 6.20 15.23 -32.36
CA MET A 919 7.51 15.33 -31.69
C MET A 919 8.24 13.99 -31.65
N SER A 920 7.49 12.89 -31.53
CA SER A 920 8.05 11.56 -31.68
C SER A 920 8.59 11.40 -33.12
N LEU A 921 7.85 11.82 -34.15
CA LEU A 921 8.18 11.60 -35.57
C LEU A 921 9.37 12.43 -36.14
N TYR A 922 10.06 13.23 -35.33
CA TYR A 922 11.14 14.14 -35.77
C TYR A 922 12.36 14.02 -34.84
N PRO A 923 13.61 14.05 -35.32
CA PRO A 923 14.56 12.92 -35.48
C PRO A 923 14.63 11.86 -34.35
N SER A 924 13.75 11.89 -33.34
CA SER A 924 13.70 10.94 -32.22
C SER A 924 13.04 9.59 -32.54
N LEU A 925 12.18 9.48 -33.57
CA LEU A 925 11.66 8.19 -34.08
C LEU A 925 12.47 7.61 -35.24
N GLU A 926 13.31 8.37 -35.94
CA GLU A 926 14.21 7.82 -36.98
C GLU A 926 15.16 6.79 -36.38
N ASP A 927 15.54 6.98 -35.12
CA ASP A 927 16.30 5.99 -34.38
C ASP A 927 15.40 4.86 -33.87
N MET A 928 14.17 5.11 -33.41
CA MET A 928 13.25 4.13 -32.79
C MET A 928 12.79 3.00 -33.73
N LYS A 929 13.62 1.96 -33.90
CA LYS A 929 13.33 0.76 -34.70
C LYS A 929 12.27 -0.15 -34.06
N VAL A 930 11.01 0.24 -34.15
CA VAL A 930 9.87 -0.69 -34.03
C VAL A 930 9.67 -1.48 -35.33
N ASP A 931 10.06 -0.89 -36.46
CA ASP A 931 9.91 -1.42 -37.82
C ASP A 931 10.68 -2.74 -38.06
N LYS A 932 11.86 -2.91 -37.47
CA LYS A 932 12.65 -4.16 -37.59
C LYS A 932 11.94 -5.37 -36.98
N PHE A 933 11.24 -5.19 -35.86
CA PHE A 933 10.52 -6.27 -35.18
C PHE A 933 9.27 -6.68 -35.98
N MET A 934 8.67 -5.73 -36.70
CA MET A 934 7.48 -5.94 -37.54
C MET A 934 7.79 -6.48 -38.93
N GLN A 935 8.88 -6.03 -39.55
CA GLN A 935 9.38 -6.59 -40.81
C GLN A 935 9.87 -8.03 -40.63
N ALA A 936 10.52 -8.34 -39.51
CA ALA A 936 10.90 -9.72 -39.15
C ALA A 936 9.67 -10.64 -38.98
N GLN A 937 8.58 -10.14 -38.38
CA GLN A 937 7.32 -10.88 -38.27
C GLN A 937 6.60 -11.07 -39.62
N SER A 938 6.66 -10.09 -40.51
CA SER A 938 5.95 -10.12 -41.80
C SER A 938 6.69 -10.93 -42.87
N ALA A 939 8.02 -10.91 -42.89
CA ALA A 939 8.84 -11.70 -43.80
C ALA A 939 8.79 -13.21 -43.49
N TYR A 940 8.64 -13.58 -42.21
CA TYR A 940 8.47 -14.97 -41.78
C TYR A 940 7.12 -15.58 -42.24
N ALA A 941 6.11 -14.75 -42.46
CA ALA A 941 4.79 -15.20 -42.90
C ALA A 941 4.69 -15.48 -44.42
N ALA A 942 5.67 -15.08 -45.24
CA ALA A 942 5.53 -15.02 -46.71
C ALA A 942 6.26 -16.12 -47.53
N SER A 943 7.17 -16.94 -46.99
CA SER A 943 7.78 -18.06 -47.77
C SER A 943 8.41 -19.17 -46.90
N PRO A 944 7.97 -20.45 -46.99
CA PRO A 944 8.41 -21.50 -46.05
C PRO A 944 9.63 -22.34 -46.47
N SER A 945 10.26 -22.13 -47.64
CA SER A 945 11.20 -23.15 -48.17
C SER A 945 12.25 -22.64 -49.17
N LYS A 946 13.45 -22.26 -48.69
CA LYS A 946 14.80 -22.59 -49.25
C LYS A 946 15.89 -21.76 -48.54
N PRO A 947 17.06 -22.35 -48.19
CA PRO A 947 18.19 -21.63 -47.63
C PRO A 947 19.14 -21.11 -48.74
N ALA A 948 19.58 -19.85 -48.65
CA ALA A 948 20.60 -19.28 -49.54
C ALA A 948 21.96 -19.18 -48.81
N ALA A 949 23.04 -19.59 -49.49
CA ALA A 949 24.42 -19.51 -49.03
C ALA A 949 25.00 -18.08 -49.16
N LEU A 950 25.87 -17.67 -48.23
CA LEU A 950 26.61 -16.39 -48.22
C LEU A 950 28.09 -16.58 -48.63
N PRO A 951 28.70 -15.67 -49.42
CA PRO A 951 30.15 -15.49 -49.56
C PRO A 951 30.77 -14.63 -48.41
N GLU A 952 32.11 -14.62 -48.35
CA GLU A 952 33.03 -14.16 -47.30
C GLU A 952 32.84 -12.75 -46.67
N ALA A 953 33.31 -12.61 -45.42
CA ALA A 953 33.26 -11.43 -44.55
C ALA A 953 34.24 -10.30 -44.97
N PRO A 954 33.96 -9.02 -44.63
CA PRO A 954 34.42 -8.54 -43.32
C PRO A 954 33.50 -7.55 -42.57
N ASN A 955 33.72 -7.58 -41.25
CA ASN A 955 33.53 -6.55 -40.21
C ASN A 955 32.15 -6.23 -39.60
N LEU A 956 32.06 -6.75 -38.37
CA LEU A 956 31.54 -6.19 -37.12
C LEU A 956 30.02 -5.99 -36.96
N ASN A 957 29.50 -6.94 -36.16
CA ASN A 957 28.55 -6.78 -35.07
C ASN A 957 27.09 -6.59 -35.43
N SER A 958 26.39 -7.73 -35.47
CA SER A 958 24.98 -7.82 -35.09
C SER A 958 24.69 -9.25 -34.64
N ALA A 959 23.99 -9.35 -33.51
CA ALA A 959 23.27 -10.54 -33.08
C ALA A 959 21.81 -10.36 -33.49
N GLU A 960 21.24 -11.34 -34.19
CA GLU A 960 19.80 -11.62 -34.31
C GLU A 960 19.73 -13.10 -34.78
N GLU A 961 19.24 -14.02 -33.96
CA GLU A 961 17.82 -14.37 -33.74
C GLU A 961 17.36 -15.54 -34.62
N SER A 962 16.25 -16.15 -34.20
CA SER A 962 15.34 -17.03 -34.96
C SER A 962 15.64 -18.55 -34.86
N ASN A 963 14.68 -19.47 -34.83
CA ASN A 963 13.23 -19.40 -35.04
C ASN A 963 12.58 -20.70 -34.52
N GLY A 964 11.32 -20.63 -34.11
CA GLY A 964 10.55 -21.77 -33.60
C GLY A 964 9.74 -22.55 -34.64
N LEU A 965 9.22 -23.75 -34.30
CA LEU A 965 8.29 -24.51 -35.14
C LEU A 965 7.13 -25.26 -34.39
N TYR A 966 5.90 -24.69 -34.48
CA TYR A 966 4.50 -25.26 -34.53
C TYR A 966 3.89 -26.06 -33.34
N PRO A 967 2.52 -26.19 -33.18
CA PRO A 967 1.33 -25.53 -33.76
C PRO A 967 0.32 -24.93 -32.71
N LYS A 968 -0.84 -24.42 -33.17
CA LYS A 968 -1.92 -23.71 -32.43
C LYS A 968 -2.45 -24.41 -31.15
N LEU A 969 -2.59 -23.71 -30.01
CA LEU A 969 -3.48 -24.04 -28.86
C LEU A 969 -3.67 -22.85 -27.84
N TYR A 970 -4.93 -22.42 -27.57
CA TYR A 970 -5.45 -21.61 -26.39
C TYR A 970 -5.27 -20.04 -26.31
N PRO A 971 -5.95 -19.31 -25.37
CA PRO A 971 -7.19 -18.51 -25.52
C PRO A 971 -7.01 -17.00 -25.13
N GLU A 972 -8.12 -16.25 -24.99
CA GLU A 972 -8.20 -14.79 -24.78
C GLU A 972 -7.31 -14.14 -23.69
N LEU A 973 -6.95 -12.87 -23.94
CA LEU A 973 -6.00 -11.98 -23.23
C LEU A 973 -6.19 -11.75 -21.71
N THR A 974 -7.13 -12.42 -21.04
CA THR A 974 -7.25 -12.40 -19.57
C THR A 974 -6.53 -13.56 -18.88
N GLU A 975 -5.94 -14.48 -19.64
CA GLU A 975 -5.12 -15.60 -19.14
C GLU A 975 -3.65 -15.54 -19.60
N PHE A 976 -3.14 -14.38 -20.00
CA PHE A 976 -1.74 -14.21 -20.39
C PHE A 976 -0.93 -13.58 -19.25
N MET A 977 0.17 -14.24 -18.86
CA MET A 977 1.08 -13.97 -17.74
C MET A 977 0.72 -14.56 -16.37
N GLY A 978 -0.34 -15.35 -16.24
CA GLY A 978 -0.62 -16.17 -15.06
C GLY A 978 0.12 -15.74 -13.78
N LEU A 979 -0.20 -14.56 -13.26
CA LEU A 979 0.31 -13.94 -12.04
C LEU A 979 -0.84 -13.16 -11.41
N ASN A 980 -1.30 -13.61 -10.25
CA ASN A 980 -2.05 -12.78 -9.32
C ASN A 980 -1.06 -12.27 -8.27
N LEU A 981 -0.04 -11.55 -8.73
CA LEU A 981 0.71 -10.67 -7.86
C LEU A 981 -0.10 -9.38 -7.76
N THR A 982 -0.75 -9.19 -6.62
CA THR A 982 -1.31 -7.88 -6.28
C THR A 982 -0.30 -6.79 -6.61
N GLU A 983 -0.69 -5.78 -7.39
CA GLU A 983 0.12 -4.59 -7.74
C GLU A 983 0.84 -3.96 -6.53
N GLU A 984 0.30 -4.16 -5.33
CA GLU A 984 0.88 -3.72 -4.05
C GLU A 984 2.21 -4.41 -3.69
N ALA A 985 2.41 -5.67 -4.08
CA ALA A 985 3.62 -6.44 -3.78
C ALA A 985 4.79 -6.07 -4.71
N VAL A 986 4.49 -5.65 -5.94
CA VAL A 986 5.49 -5.17 -6.90
C VAL A 986 5.87 -3.72 -6.56
N LEU A 987 4.89 -2.84 -6.29
CA LEU A 987 5.15 -1.43 -5.94
C LEU A 987 5.94 -1.27 -4.62
N GLN A 988 5.73 -2.14 -3.62
CA GLN A 988 6.54 -2.13 -2.39
C GLN A 988 8.01 -2.51 -2.62
N ALA A 989 8.31 -3.28 -3.67
CA ALA A 989 9.68 -3.70 -3.98
C ALA A 989 10.51 -2.59 -4.69
N PHE A 990 9.87 -1.51 -5.15
CA PHE A 990 10.51 -0.42 -5.91
C PHE A 990 10.63 0.91 -5.13
N SER A 991 9.97 1.07 -3.97
CA SER A 991 9.92 2.34 -3.24
C SER A 991 10.74 2.31 -1.95
N GLY A 992 12.03 2.63 -2.01
CA GLY A 992 12.91 2.58 -0.84
C GLY A 992 14.12 3.51 -0.88
N VAL A 993 13.92 4.82 -1.04
CA VAL A 993 14.89 5.84 -0.56
C VAL A 993 14.13 7.10 -0.09
N PRO A 994 14.28 7.55 1.17
CA PRO A 994 13.82 8.86 1.64
C PRO A 994 14.88 9.94 1.43
N ALA A 995 14.45 11.12 0.98
CA ALA A 995 15.25 12.36 0.96
C ALA A 995 14.70 13.31 2.03
N GLU A 996 15.56 13.78 2.95
CA GLU A 996 15.29 14.98 3.75
C GLU A 996 16.56 15.82 3.96
N ASP A 997 16.31 17.13 3.97
CA ASP A 997 17.19 18.30 3.78
C ASP A 997 17.91 18.79 5.04
N TYR A 998 18.99 19.56 4.88
CA TYR A 998 19.24 20.75 5.72
C TYR A 998 19.94 21.87 4.94
N SER A 999 19.43 23.07 5.16
CA SER A 999 19.86 24.36 4.64
C SER A 999 21.15 24.91 5.29
N GLY A 1000 22.11 25.32 4.45
CA GLY A 1000 22.85 26.60 4.56
C GLY A 1000 24.08 26.72 5.47
N GLN A 1001 25.29 26.70 4.88
CA GLN A 1001 26.15 27.89 4.76
C GLN A 1001 27.38 27.61 3.88
N ILE A 1002 27.73 28.60 3.07
CA ILE A 1002 28.79 28.61 2.07
C ILE A 1002 30.16 28.69 2.75
N ALA A 1003 31.06 27.75 2.42
CA ALA A 1003 32.51 27.92 2.57
C ALA A 1003 33.22 27.49 1.28
N THR A 1004 34.07 28.37 0.80
CA THR A 1004 34.79 28.34 -0.48
C THR A 1004 35.86 27.26 -0.57
N ARG A 1005 35.89 26.60 -1.75
CA ARG A 1005 36.91 25.72 -2.39
C ARG A 1005 38.24 25.43 -1.67
N SER A 1006 38.65 24.15 -1.76
CA SER A 1006 39.99 23.77 -2.22
C SER A 1006 39.93 22.51 -3.09
N SER A 1007 40.62 22.58 -4.21
CA SER A 1007 40.79 21.58 -5.26
C SER A 1007 41.77 20.47 -4.88
N ALA A 1008 41.43 19.22 -5.23
CA ALA A 1008 42.29 18.16 -5.79
C ALA A 1008 41.99 16.78 -5.18
N LEU A 1009 41.33 15.90 -5.95
CA LEU A 1009 41.76 14.52 -6.24
C LEU A 1009 40.70 13.83 -7.13
N SER A 1010 41.17 13.36 -8.28
CA SER A 1010 40.41 12.76 -9.37
C SER A 1010 40.05 11.30 -9.04
N TYR A 1011 38.77 10.92 -9.16
CA TYR A 1011 38.38 9.53 -9.43
C TYR A 1011 37.51 9.47 -10.69
N ARG A 1012 38.08 8.84 -11.71
CA ARG A 1012 37.52 8.64 -13.06
C ARG A 1012 36.22 7.83 -13.00
N SER A 1013 35.16 8.32 -13.63
CA SER A 1013 34.04 7.50 -14.09
C SER A 1013 34.29 7.13 -15.56
N ALA A 1014 34.53 5.86 -15.86
CA ALA A 1014 34.61 5.35 -17.22
C ALA A 1014 33.23 4.88 -17.72
N PRO A 1015 32.93 4.96 -19.03
CA PRO A 1015 31.63 4.57 -19.60
C PRO A 1015 31.41 3.04 -19.59
N ILE A 1016 30.16 2.61 -19.42
CA ILE A 1016 29.73 1.21 -19.58
C ILE A 1016 29.88 0.84 -21.05
N THR A 1017 30.99 0.17 -21.39
CA THR A 1017 31.21 -0.43 -22.72
C THR A 1017 30.77 -1.90 -22.65
N GLY A 1018 29.89 -2.32 -23.56
CA GLY A 1018 29.24 -3.65 -23.59
C GLY A 1018 30.14 -4.86 -23.89
N ASN A 1019 31.43 -4.83 -23.54
CA ASN A 1019 32.38 -5.92 -23.81
C ASN A 1019 32.71 -6.79 -22.58
N ASP A 1020 32.16 -6.49 -21.40
CA ASP A 1020 32.40 -7.28 -20.18
C ASP A 1020 31.80 -8.70 -20.28
N CYS A 1021 32.56 -9.71 -19.86
CA CYS A 1021 32.16 -11.12 -19.97
C CYS A 1021 31.00 -11.48 -19.04
N GLY A 1022 30.85 -10.80 -17.89
CA GLY A 1022 29.74 -11.02 -16.96
C GLY A 1022 28.41 -10.54 -17.51
N VAL A 1023 28.41 -9.42 -18.25
CA VAL A 1023 27.21 -8.87 -18.91
C VAL A 1023 26.70 -9.82 -19.99
N ARG A 1024 27.60 -10.37 -20.83
CA ARG A 1024 27.20 -11.32 -21.89
C ARG A 1024 26.66 -12.65 -21.37
N ARG A 1025 27.19 -13.15 -20.24
CA ARG A 1025 26.70 -14.40 -19.60
C ARG A 1025 25.33 -14.24 -18.92
N ALA A 1026 25.10 -13.07 -18.35
CA ALA A 1026 23.91 -12.77 -17.55
C ALA A 1026 22.75 -12.17 -18.37
N GLU A 1027 23.00 -11.79 -19.63
CA GLU A 1027 22.00 -11.19 -20.52
C GLU A 1027 20.67 -11.96 -20.51
N ILE A 1028 19.58 -11.25 -20.23
CA ILE A 1028 18.21 -11.78 -20.30
C ILE A 1028 17.60 -11.29 -21.61
N LYS A 1029 17.37 -12.21 -22.55
CA LYS A 1029 16.79 -11.88 -23.85
C LYS A 1029 15.27 -11.91 -23.74
N GLN A 1030 14.60 -10.79 -23.97
CA GLN A 1030 13.13 -10.69 -23.86
C GLN A 1030 12.35 -11.51 -24.92
N GLY A 1031 13.05 -12.21 -25.83
CA GLY A 1031 12.49 -13.07 -26.87
C GLY A 1031 12.09 -14.47 -26.38
N VAL A 1032 11.23 -15.12 -27.15
CA VAL A 1032 10.85 -16.53 -26.99
C VAL A 1032 11.79 -17.39 -27.83
N ARG A 1033 12.42 -18.41 -27.24
CA ARG A 1033 13.34 -19.33 -27.93
C ARG A 1033 12.81 -20.77 -27.91
N GLU A 1034 13.09 -21.50 -28.97
CA GLU A 1034 12.87 -22.95 -28.99
C GLU A 1034 14.11 -23.67 -28.47
N VAL A 1035 13.93 -24.63 -27.55
CA VAL A 1035 14.98 -25.48 -26.99
C VAL A 1035 14.58 -26.94 -27.22
N ILE A 1036 15.44 -27.70 -27.89
CA ILE A 1036 15.21 -29.11 -28.16
C ILE A 1036 16.06 -29.94 -27.21
N LEU A 1037 15.41 -30.75 -26.36
CA LEU A 1037 16.07 -31.64 -25.42
C LEU A 1037 15.84 -33.10 -25.81
N CYS A 1038 16.82 -33.95 -25.51
CA CYS A 1038 16.66 -35.41 -25.53
C CYS A 1038 16.74 -35.96 -24.11
N LYS A 1039 16.14 -37.13 -23.89
CA LYS A 1039 16.28 -37.86 -22.62
C LYS A 1039 17.61 -38.60 -22.60
N ASP A 1040 18.22 -38.66 -21.43
CA ASP A 1040 19.39 -39.51 -21.17
C ASP A 1040 19.02 -41.01 -21.17
N MET A 1041 20.02 -41.88 -20.96
CA MET A 1041 19.82 -43.33 -20.88
C MET A 1041 18.89 -43.77 -19.72
N GLU A 1042 18.62 -42.88 -18.74
CA GLU A 1042 17.69 -43.11 -17.64
C GLU A 1042 16.29 -42.50 -17.91
N GLY A 1043 16.06 -41.93 -19.10
CA GLY A 1043 14.79 -41.33 -19.47
C GLY A 1043 14.56 -39.93 -18.86
N LYS A 1044 15.60 -39.27 -18.35
CA LYS A 1044 15.51 -37.96 -17.68
C LYS A 1044 16.12 -36.85 -18.54
N ILE A 1045 15.67 -35.63 -18.27
CA ILE A 1045 16.19 -34.41 -18.92
C ILE A 1045 16.90 -33.47 -17.94
N GLY A 1046 16.82 -33.77 -16.63
CA GLY A 1046 17.42 -32.93 -15.58
C GLY A 1046 16.68 -31.62 -15.27
N LEU A 1047 15.38 -31.55 -15.57
CA LEU A 1047 14.55 -30.35 -15.36
C LEU A 1047 13.44 -30.62 -14.34
N ARG A 1048 13.16 -29.63 -13.48
CA ARG A 1048 11.95 -29.60 -12.64
C ARG A 1048 11.14 -28.35 -12.94
N LEU A 1049 9.84 -28.52 -13.12
CA LEU A 1049 8.91 -27.44 -13.44
C LEU A 1049 8.00 -27.10 -12.25
N LYS A 1050 7.55 -25.85 -12.18
CA LYS A 1050 6.64 -25.35 -11.16
C LYS A 1050 5.57 -24.48 -11.79
N SER A 1051 4.31 -24.75 -11.43
CA SER A 1051 3.20 -23.87 -11.80
C SER A 1051 3.14 -22.69 -10.82
N VAL A 1052 3.11 -21.47 -11.35
CA VAL A 1052 2.93 -20.21 -10.62
C VAL A 1052 1.82 -19.44 -11.33
N ASP A 1053 0.71 -19.23 -10.64
CA ASP A 1053 -0.44 -18.39 -11.05
C ASP A 1053 -1.01 -18.61 -12.48
N ASN A 1054 -0.91 -19.82 -13.06
CA ASN A 1054 -1.31 -20.22 -14.42
C ASN A 1054 -0.18 -20.24 -15.47
N GLY A 1055 1.05 -19.87 -15.11
CA GLY A 1055 2.26 -20.12 -15.90
C GLY A 1055 3.04 -21.35 -15.39
N VAL A 1056 3.86 -21.96 -16.25
CA VAL A 1056 4.79 -23.04 -15.88
C VAL A 1056 6.22 -22.52 -15.99
N PHE A 1057 7.02 -22.66 -14.93
CA PHE A 1057 8.35 -22.10 -14.80
C PHE A 1057 9.38 -23.15 -14.43
N VAL A 1058 10.63 -22.96 -14.85
CA VAL A 1058 11.77 -23.80 -14.51
C VAL A 1058 12.20 -23.54 -13.06
N GLN A 1059 12.03 -24.55 -12.22
CA GLN A 1059 12.31 -24.51 -10.79
C GLN A 1059 13.71 -25.02 -10.44
N LEU A 1060 14.25 -25.96 -11.24
CA LEU A 1060 15.59 -26.52 -11.06
C LEU A 1060 16.10 -27.07 -12.38
N VAL A 1061 17.39 -26.81 -12.65
CA VAL A 1061 18.14 -27.39 -13.75
C VAL A 1061 19.32 -28.14 -13.16
N GLN A 1062 19.45 -29.41 -13.50
CA GLN A 1062 20.49 -30.27 -12.98
C GLN A 1062 21.79 -30.14 -13.79
N ALA A 1063 22.93 -29.99 -13.11
CA ALA A 1063 24.23 -29.92 -13.76
C ALA A 1063 24.49 -31.14 -14.68
N ASN A 1064 25.17 -30.91 -15.81
CA ASN A 1064 25.55 -31.96 -16.78
C ASN A 1064 24.37 -32.75 -17.39
N THR A 1065 23.17 -32.16 -17.46
CA THR A 1065 22.00 -32.78 -18.10
C THR A 1065 21.62 -32.09 -19.39
N ALA A 1066 20.76 -32.72 -20.19
CA ALA A 1066 20.24 -32.15 -21.42
C ALA A 1066 19.65 -30.74 -21.20
N ALA A 1067 18.93 -30.51 -20.09
CA ALA A 1067 18.38 -29.20 -19.76
C ALA A 1067 19.45 -28.12 -19.50
N ALA A 1068 20.56 -28.46 -18.83
CA ALA A 1068 21.67 -27.55 -18.62
C ALA A 1068 22.40 -27.24 -19.94
N LEU A 1069 22.68 -28.27 -20.74
CA LEU A 1069 23.30 -28.12 -22.06
C LEU A 1069 22.40 -27.36 -23.06
N GLY A 1070 21.08 -27.49 -22.91
CA GLY A 1070 20.08 -26.74 -23.67
C GLY A 1070 19.92 -25.28 -23.21
N GLY A 1071 20.70 -24.83 -22.23
CA GLY A 1071 20.70 -23.45 -21.75
C GLY A 1071 19.41 -23.04 -21.05
N LEU A 1072 18.65 -23.99 -20.49
CA LEU A 1072 17.53 -23.65 -19.59
C LEU A 1072 18.10 -23.20 -18.25
N ARG A 1073 17.47 -22.19 -17.65
CA ARG A 1073 17.87 -21.65 -16.35
C ARG A 1073 16.69 -21.54 -15.39
N PHE A 1074 17.00 -21.41 -14.10
CA PHE A 1074 15.99 -21.08 -13.11
C PHE A 1074 15.25 -19.81 -13.53
N GLY A 1075 13.92 -19.80 -13.41
CA GLY A 1075 13.10 -18.65 -13.77
C GLY A 1075 12.56 -18.68 -15.20
N ASP A 1076 13.10 -19.51 -16.11
CA ASP A 1076 12.58 -19.62 -17.48
C ASP A 1076 11.10 -20.05 -17.49
N GLN A 1077 10.29 -19.38 -18.31
CA GLN A 1077 8.88 -19.73 -18.46
C GLN A 1077 8.69 -20.67 -19.65
N VAL A 1078 8.07 -21.83 -19.40
CA VAL A 1078 7.70 -22.79 -20.44
C VAL A 1078 6.33 -22.43 -21.00
N LEU A 1079 6.29 -22.02 -22.26
CA LEU A 1079 5.07 -21.67 -22.98
C LEU A 1079 4.47 -22.86 -23.72
N GLN A 1080 5.32 -23.71 -24.33
CA GLN A 1080 4.88 -24.94 -24.97
C GLN A 1080 5.85 -26.11 -24.73
N ILE A 1081 5.30 -27.32 -24.69
CA ILE A 1081 6.06 -28.58 -24.73
C ILE A 1081 5.50 -29.42 -25.88
N ASN A 1082 6.33 -29.73 -26.88
CA ASN A 1082 5.97 -30.46 -28.12
C ASN A 1082 4.76 -29.83 -28.86
N GLY A 1083 4.70 -28.49 -28.91
CA GLY A 1083 3.62 -27.76 -29.55
C GLY A 1083 2.33 -27.63 -28.72
N GLU A 1084 2.25 -28.25 -27.53
CA GLU A 1084 1.12 -28.06 -26.63
C GLU A 1084 1.31 -26.84 -25.72
N ASN A 1085 0.33 -25.95 -25.66
CA ASN A 1085 0.34 -24.77 -24.78
C ASN A 1085 0.24 -25.15 -23.30
N CYS A 1086 1.21 -24.70 -22.51
CA CYS A 1086 1.34 -24.97 -21.08
C CYS A 1086 0.58 -24.01 -20.16
N ALA A 1087 -0.10 -22.98 -20.70
CA ALA A 1087 -0.93 -22.07 -19.92
C ALA A 1087 -1.99 -22.85 -19.11
N GLY A 1088 -2.12 -22.51 -17.83
CA GLY A 1088 -3.03 -23.16 -16.88
C GLY A 1088 -2.63 -24.59 -16.46
N TRP A 1089 -1.48 -25.11 -16.89
CA TRP A 1089 -1.06 -26.45 -16.50
C TRP A 1089 -0.67 -26.52 -15.03
N SER A 1090 -1.09 -27.60 -14.36
CA SER A 1090 -0.57 -27.96 -13.05
C SER A 1090 0.85 -28.51 -13.16
N THR A 1091 1.60 -28.44 -12.06
CA THR A 1091 2.96 -29.00 -11.97
C THR A 1091 2.99 -30.49 -12.32
N ASP A 1092 1.97 -31.25 -11.91
CA ASP A 1092 1.90 -32.70 -12.18
C ASP A 1092 1.59 -33.00 -13.64
N LYS A 1093 0.74 -32.19 -14.29
CA LYS A 1093 0.47 -32.32 -15.72
C LYS A 1093 1.74 -32.08 -16.54
N ALA A 1094 2.48 -31.02 -16.24
CA ALA A 1094 3.72 -30.70 -16.94
C ALA A 1094 4.75 -31.84 -16.82
N HIS A 1095 4.98 -32.38 -15.61
CA HIS A 1095 5.89 -33.52 -15.43
C HIS A 1095 5.39 -34.81 -16.10
N LYS A 1096 4.08 -35.05 -16.15
CA LYS A 1096 3.50 -36.20 -16.85
C LYS A 1096 3.73 -36.14 -18.36
N VAL A 1097 3.57 -34.95 -18.96
CA VAL A 1097 3.85 -34.73 -20.39
C VAL A 1097 5.33 -34.96 -20.68
N LEU A 1098 6.24 -34.44 -19.84
CA LEU A 1098 7.68 -34.69 -19.99
C LEU A 1098 8.05 -36.17 -19.84
N LYS A 1099 7.43 -36.88 -18.90
CA LYS A 1099 7.66 -38.32 -18.71
C LYS A 1099 7.23 -39.13 -19.93
N ASN A 1100 6.14 -38.73 -20.60
CA ASN A 1100 5.57 -39.44 -21.76
C ASN A 1100 6.16 -39.00 -23.11
N ALA A 1101 6.87 -37.88 -23.17
CA ALA A 1101 7.49 -37.40 -24.40
C ALA A 1101 8.55 -38.39 -24.94
N ALA A 1102 8.73 -38.43 -26.27
CA ALA A 1102 9.72 -39.28 -26.93
C ALA A 1102 11.13 -38.97 -26.41
N ALA A 1103 11.97 -40.00 -26.29
CA ALA A 1103 13.34 -39.85 -25.76
C ALA A 1103 14.26 -39.08 -26.71
N GLU A 1104 14.00 -39.14 -28.01
CA GLU A 1104 14.87 -38.59 -29.05
C GLU A 1104 14.72 -37.07 -29.22
N ARG A 1105 13.52 -36.52 -29.01
CA ARG A 1105 13.24 -35.10 -29.25
C ARG A 1105 12.07 -34.58 -28.42
N ILE A 1106 12.34 -33.59 -27.58
CA ILE A 1106 11.36 -32.82 -26.82
C ILE A 1106 11.57 -31.35 -27.14
N SER A 1107 10.63 -30.73 -27.85
CA SER A 1107 10.67 -29.30 -28.15
C SER A 1107 10.04 -28.51 -27.01
N PHE A 1108 10.76 -27.52 -26.51
CA PHE A 1108 10.27 -26.52 -25.56
C PHE A 1108 10.25 -25.16 -26.23
N VAL A 1109 9.16 -24.41 -26.07
CA VAL A 1109 9.11 -22.99 -26.39
C VAL A 1109 9.17 -22.24 -25.08
N VAL A 1110 10.26 -21.51 -24.83
CA VAL A 1110 10.53 -20.86 -23.54
C VAL A 1110 10.74 -19.36 -23.68
N ARG A 1111 10.28 -18.61 -22.68
CA ARG A 1111 10.57 -17.18 -22.50
C ARG A 1111 11.63 -17.03 -21.42
N ASP A 1112 12.69 -16.29 -21.72
CA ASP A 1112 13.83 -16.14 -20.82
C ASP A 1112 13.42 -15.36 -19.56
N ARG A 1113 13.51 -16.04 -18.40
CA ARG A 1113 13.46 -15.46 -17.04
C ARG A 1113 12.60 -14.18 -16.87
N PRO A 1114 11.27 -14.22 -17.10
CA PRO A 1114 10.43 -13.01 -17.19
C PRO A 1114 10.29 -12.20 -15.89
N PHE A 1115 10.73 -12.73 -14.75
CA PHE A 1115 10.69 -12.05 -13.45
C PHE A 1115 12.06 -11.67 -12.91
N GLU A 1116 13.12 -11.97 -13.67
CA GLU A 1116 14.49 -11.63 -13.28
C GLU A 1116 14.97 -10.39 -14.02
N ARG A 1117 15.94 -9.68 -13.44
CA ARG A 1117 16.60 -8.55 -14.08
C ARG A 1117 18.07 -8.50 -13.72
N THR A 1118 18.90 -8.00 -14.62
CA THR A 1118 20.35 -7.83 -14.42
C THR A 1118 20.69 -6.41 -13.96
N VAL A 1119 21.62 -6.29 -13.02
CA VAL A 1119 22.19 -5.01 -12.56
C VAL A 1119 23.71 -5.09 -12.61
N THR A 1120 24.35 -4.20 -13.35
CA THR A 1120 25.81 -4.10 -13.42
C THR A 1120 26.32 -3.07 -12.42
N LEU A 1121 27.31 -3.48 -11.64
CA LEU A 1121 27.88 -2.77 -10.50
C LEU A 1121 29.39 -2.65 -10.67
N HIS A 1122 29.95 -1.63 -10.06
CA HIS A 1122 31.39 -1.37 -10.01
C HIS A 1122 31.90 -1.43 -8.58
N LYS A 1123 33.00 -2.15 -8.37
CA LYS A 1123 33.74 -2.11 -7.12
C LYS A 1123 34.37 -0.73 -6.94
N ASP A 1124 34.27 -0.18 -5.73
CA ASP A 1124 35.03 1.01 -5.36
C ASP A 1124 36.51 0.69 -5.12
N LEU A 1125 37.28 1.69 -4.71
CA LEU A 1125 38.72 1.57 -4.44
C LEU A 1125 39.06 0.58 -3.32
N ASN A 1126 38.07 0.26 -2.46
CA ASN A 1126 38.18 -0.70 -1.38
C ASN A 1126 37.60 -2.08 -1.77
N GLY A 1127 37.24 -2.27 -3.05
CA GLY A 1127 36.69 -3.52 -3.57
C GLY A 1127 35.20 -3.73 -3.28
N GLN A 1128 34.47 -2.72 -2.80
CA GLN A 1128 33.09 -2.85 -2.34
C GLN A 1128 32.07 -2.46 -3.41
N LEU A 1129 30.95 -3.20 -3.46
CA LEU A 1129 29.83 -2.94 -4.39
C LEU A 1129 28.71 -2.10 -3.76
N GLY A 1130 28.66 -2.04 -2.43
CA GLY A 1130 27.71 -1.23 -1.68
C GLY A 1130 26.32 -1.84 -1.47
N PHE A 1131 26.21 -3.17 -1.37
CA PHE A 1131 24.98 -3.83 -0.93
C PHE A 1131 25.29 -4.99 0.00
N ILE A 1132 24.32 -5.34 0.86
CA ILE A 1132 24.41 -6.46 1.80
C ILE A 1132 23.30 -7.45 1.48
N PHE A 1133 23.66 -8.72 1.32
CA PHE A 1133 22.71 -9.81 1.12
C PHE A 1133 22.80 -10.84 2.25
N LYS A 1134 21.72 -11.58 2.49
CA LYS A 1134 21.64 -12.69 3.44
C LYS A 1134 20.75 -13.80 2.89
N LYS A 1135 21.25 -15.04 2.88
CA LYS A 1135 20.66 -16.20 2.20
C LYS A 1135 20.35 -15.90 0.74
N GLY A 1136 21.27 -15.23 0.04
CA GLY A 1136 21.07 -14.74 -1.33
C GLY A 1136 20.09 -13.58 -1.49
N LYS A 1137 19.34 -13.15 -0.46
CA LYS A 1137 18.42 -11.99 -0.51
C LYS A 1137 19.15 -10.68 -0.24
N ILE A 1138 19.03 -9.69 -1.12
CA ILE A 1138 19.51 -8.32 -0.90
C ILE A 1138 18.68 -7.67 0.20
N THR A 1139 19.34 -7.34 1.32
CA THR A 1139 18.71 -6.79 2.53
C THR A 1139 18.96 -5.30 2.71
N PHE A 1140 20.02 -4.76 2.12
CA PHE A 1140 20.41 -3.39 2.32
C PHE A 1140 21.28 -2.88 1.16
N ILE A 1141 21.19 -1.59 0.87
CA ILE A 1141 21.97 -0.91 -0.15
C ILE A 1141 22.56 0.34 0.48
N VAL A 1142 23.88 0.49 0.35
CA VAL A 1142 24.65 1.62 0.89
C VAL A 1142 24.38 2.85 0.03
N LYS A 1143 24.04 3.98 0.66
CA LYS A 1143 23.79 5.26 -0.03
C LYS A 1143 25.02 5.70 -0.82
N ASP A 1144 24.80 6.29 -1.99
CA ASP A 1144 25.84 6.78 -2.90
C ASP A 1144 26.81 5.72 -3.43
N SER A 1145 26.57 4.43 -3.14
CA SER A 1145 27.37 3.33 -3.65
C SER A 1145 27.02 2.93 -5.08
N SER A 1146 27.83 2.06 -5.68
CA SER A 1146 27.54 1.54 -7.03
C SER A 1146 26.19 0.82 -7.11
N ALA A 1147 25.81 0.08 -6.07
CA ALA A 1147 24.50 -0.56 -5.98
C ALA A 1147 23.34 0.45 -5.92
N ALA A 1148 23.48 1.55 -5.17
CA ALA A 1148 22.45 2.60 -5.11
C ALA A 1148 22.34 3.34 -6.46
N ARG A 1149 23.48 3.72 -7.06
CA ARG A 1149 23.52 4.48 -8.32
C ARG A 1149 22.98 3.68 -9.52
N ASN A 1150 23.17 2.36 -9.52
CA ASN A 1150 22.68 1.47 -10.57
C ASN A 1150 21.30 0.87 -10.24
N GLY A 1151 20.65 1.38 -9.19
CA GLY A 1151 19.26 1.06 -8.89
C GLY A 1151 19.02 -0.38 -8.48
N LEU A 1152 20.00 -1.05 -7.85
CA LEU A 1152 19.76 -2.34 -7.18
C LEU A 1152 18.62 -2.19 -6.18
N LEU A 1153 17.86 -3.25 -5.92
CA LEU A 1153 16.69 -3.20 -5.04
C LEU A 1153 16.87 -4.14 -3.85
N THR A 1154 16.41 -3.68 -2.69
CA THR A 1154 16.18 -4.56 -1.54
C THR A 1154 15.00 -5.50 -1.84
N ASP A 1155 14.86 -6.54 -1.04
CA ASP A 1155 13.80 -7.55 -1.20
C ASP A 1155 13.83 -8.34 -2.53
N HIS A 1156 15.00 -8.43 -3.15
CA HIS A 1156 15.28 -9.30 -4.29
C HIS A 1156 16.31 -10.38 -3.93
N HIS A 1157 16.20 -11.57 -4.51
CA HIS A 1157 17.20 -12.64 -4.40
C HIS A 1157 18.17 -12.59 -5.58
N ILE A 1158 19.45 -12.79 -5.30
CA ILE A 1158 20.51 -12.95 -6.29
C ILE A 1158 20.38 -14.36 -6.87
N CYS A 1159 20.04 -14.43 -8.15
CA CYS A 1159 19.99 -15.67 -8.91
C CYS A 1159 21.35 -15.99 -9.54
N GLU A 1160 22.04 -14.99 -10.08
CA GLU A 1160 23.33 -15.17 -10.74
C GLU A 1160 24.31 -14.03 -10.43
N VAL A 1161 25.61 -14.33 -10.49
CA VAL A 1161 26.72 -13.36 -10.43
C VAL A 1161 27.62 -13.59 -11.65
N ASN A 1162 27.77 -12.59 -12.51
CA ASN A 1162 28.45 -12.67 -13.82
C ASN A 1162 27.96 -13.87 -14.66
N GLY A 1163 26.67 -14.15 -14.57
CA GLY A 1163 25.98 -15.27 -15.22
C GLY A 1163 26.23 -16.66 -14.60
N GLN A 1164 27.02 -16.75 -13.53
CA GLN A 1164 27.11 -17.96 -12.73
C GLN A 1164 25.90 -18.05 -11.80
N ASN A 1165 25.12 -19.13 -11.89
CA ASN A 1165 24.02 -19.40 -10.97
C ASN A 1165 24.54 -19.56 -9.53
N VAL A 1166 23.93 -18.86 -8.58
CA VAL A 1166 24.28 -18.91 -7.15
C VAL A 1166 23.15 -19.47 -6.27
N ILE A 1167 22.03 -19.90 -6.87
CA ILE A 1167 20.85 -20.42 -6.16
C ILE A 1167 21.18 -21.76 -5.50
N GLY A 1168 21.24 -21.76 -4.17
CA GLY A 1168 21.59 -22.94 -3.37
C GLY A 1168 22.96 -22.86 -2.73
N LEU A 1169 23.83 -21.94 -3.18
CA LEU A 1169 25.11 -21.67 -2.54
C LEU A 1169 24.91 -21.00 -1.18
N LYS A 1170 25.86 -21.20 -0.26
CA LYS A 1170 25.89 -20.49 1.03
C LYS A 1170 26.43 -19.07 0.83
N ASP A 1171 26.01 -18.13 1.67
CA ASP A 1171 26.46 -16.73 1.60
C ASP A 1171 27.99 -16.56 1.50
N PRO A 1172 28.84 -17.31 2.24
CA PRO A 1172 30.29 -17.21 2.06
C PRO A 1172 30.75 -17.53 0.63
N GLN A 1173 30.16 -18.54 0.00
CA GLN A 1173 30.51 -18.93 -1.38
C GLN A 1173 30.07 -17.86 -2.40
N ILE A 1174 28.91 -17.24 -2.19
CA ILE A 1174 28.43 -16.13 -3.03
C ILE A 1174 29.34 -14.91 -2.83
N SER A 1175 29.75 -14.62 -1.60
CA SER A 1175 30.72 -13.57 -1.28
C SER A 1175 32.08 -13.84 -1.91
N ASP A 1176 32.56 -15.09 -1.90
CA ASP A 1176 33.81 -15.48 -2.55
C ASP A 1176 33.75 -15.24 -4.07
N ILE A 1177 32.61 -15.58 -4.71
CA ILE A 1177 32.37 -15.29 -6.13
C ILE A 1177 32.35 -13.78 -6.40
N LEU A 1178 31.67 -12.99 -5.56
CA LEU A 1178 31.64 -11.53 -5.69
C LEU A 1178 33.02 -10.89 -5.45
N ASN A 1179 33.79 -11.42 -4.50
CA ASN A 1179 35.11 -10.90 -4.13
C ASN A 1179 36.18 -11.24 -5.18
N SER A 1180 36.13 -12.45 -5.74
CA SER A 1180 37.03 -12.90 -6.81
C SER A 1180 36.68 -12.36 -8.20
N ALA A 1181 35.44 -11.89 -8.40
CA ALA A 1181 35.05 -11.22 -9.64
C ALA A 1181 35.77 -9.87 -9.84
N GLY A 1182 35.92 -9.44 -11.10
CA GLY A 1182 36.63 -8.21 -11.46
C GLY A 1182 35.99 -6.92 -10.92
N ASN A 1183 36.52 -5.76 -11.35
CA ASN A 1183 36.01 -4.46 -10.90
C ASN A 1183 34.58 -4.17 -11.39
N VAL A 1184 34.10 -4.89 -12.40
CA VAL A 1184 32.73 -4.81 -12.92
C VAL A 1184 32.03 -6.14 -12.64
N ILE A 1185 30.85 -6.08 -12.06
CA ILE A 1185 30.08 -7.25 -11.62
C ILE A 1185 28.63 -7.09 -12.04
N THR A 1186 28.09 -8.06 -12.78
CA THR A 1186 26.68 -8.11 -13.15
C THR A 1186 25.96 -9.12 -12.27
N ILE A 1187 24.90 -8.71 -11.60
CA ILE A 1187 24.07 -9.59 -10.77
C ILE A 1187 22.67 -9.72 -11.36
N THR A 1188 22.18 -10.95 -11.48
CA THR A 1188 20.80 -11.25 -11.87
C THR A 1188 19.97 -11.40 -10.61
N VAL A 1189 18.86 -10.66 -10.51
CA VAL A 1189 18.03 -10.63 -9.31
C VAL A 1189 16.55 -10.84 -9.63
N THR A 1190 15.82 -11.49 -8.71
CA THR A 1190 14.37 -11.73 -8.81
C THR A 1190 13.64 -11.25 -7.55
N PRO A 1191 12.39 -10.76 -7.63
CA PRO A 1191 11.60 -10.43 -6.44
C PRO A 1191 11.46 -11.61 -5.46
N THR A 1192 11.58 -11.33 -4.17
CA THR A 1192 11.53 -12.38 -3.12
C THR A 1192 10.23 -13.19 -3.16
N VAL A 1193 9.09 -12.56 -3.43
CA VAL A 1193 7.79 -13.25 -3.48
C VAL A 1193 7.76 -14.34 -4.57
N ILE A 1194 8.32 -14.03 -5.74
CA ILE A 1194 8.44 -14.99 -6.86
C ILE A 1194 9.43 -16.09 -6.50
N PHE A 1195 10.60 -15.74 -5.97
CA PHE A 1195 11.61 -16.71 -5.57
C PHE A 1195 11.09 -17.70 -4.52
N GLU A 1196 10.43 -17.22 -3.47
CA GLU A 1196 9.88 -18.08 -2.41
C GLU A 1196 8.79 -19.00 -2.94
N HIS A 1197 7.94 -18.51 -3.86
CA HIS A 1197 6.92 -19.34 -4.50
C HIS A 1197 7.54 -20.42 -5.39
N MET A 1198 8.55 -20.05 -6.18
CA MET A 1198 9.34 -20.96 -7.01
C MET A 1198 10.03 -22.01 -6.15
N MET A 1199 10.56 -21.66 -4.97
CA MET A 1199 11.31 -22.59 -4.11
C MET A 1199 10.43 -23.42 -3.17
N LYS A 1200 9.10 -23.21 -3.17
CA LYS A 1200 8.16 -23.90 -2.28
C LYS A 1200 8.12 -25.41 -2.55
N LYS A 1201 8.28 -26.21 -1.48
CA LYS A 1201 8.35 -27.70 -1.50
C LYS A 1201 9.63 -28.27 -2.16
N MET A 1202 10.67 -27.47 -2.37
CA MET A 1202 12.01 -27.98 -2.72
C MET A 1202 12.78 -28.34 -1.45
N SER A 1203 13.44 -29.51 -1.42
CA SER A 1203 14.37 -29.80 -0.32
C SER A 1203 15.66 -29.02 -0.52
N SER A 1204 16.19 -28.46 0.56
CA SER A 1204 17.45 -27.71 0.53
C SER A 1204 18.64 -28.58 0.12
N SER A 1205 18.56 -29.90 0.36
CA SER A 1205 19.54 -30.88 -0.10
C SER A 1205 19.57 -31.02 -1.62
N ILE A 1206 18.41 -31.13 -2.27
CA ILE A 1206 18.28 -31.28 -3.73
C ILE A 1206 18.80 -30.05 -4.46
N VAL A 1207 18.43 -28.85 -3.98
CA VAL A 1207 18.88 -27.59 -4.59
C VAL A 1207 20.41 -27.48 -4.48
N LYS A 1208 20.98 -27.80 -3.32
CA LYS A 1208 22.44 -27.72 -3.12
C LYS A 1208 23.24 -28.74 -3.92
N SER A 1209 22.71 -29.94 -4.11
CA SER A 1209 23.46 -31.04 -4.72
C SER A 1209 23.26 -31.14 -6.22
N LEU A 1210 22.11 -30.70 -6.75
CA LEU A 1210 21.75 -30.90 -8.15
C LEU A 1210 21.75 -29.61 -8.97
N MET A 1211 21.54 -28.43 -8.38
CA MET A 1211 21.45 -27.18 -9.15
C MET A 1211 22.74 -26.92 -9.92
N ASP A 1212 22.60 -26.59 -11.20
CA ASP A 1212 23.75 -26.22 -12.02
C ASP A 1212 24.33 -24.87 -11.60
N HIS A 1213 25.61 -24.87 -11.27
CA HIS A 1213 26.42 -23.71 -10.89
C HIS A 1213 27.57 -23.46 -11.87
N SER A 1214 27.55 -24.16 -13.02
CA SER A 1214 28.52 -23.95 -14.08
C SER A 1214 28.45 -22.51 -14.59
N ILE A 1215 29.60 -21.99 -15.03
CA ILE A 1215 29.67 -20.67 -15.65
C ILE A 1215 29.36 -20.86 -17.13
N PRO A 1216 28.32 -20.22 -17.68
CA PRO A 1216 27.99 -20.33 -19.09
C PRO A 1216 29.15 -19.86 -19.97
N GLU A 1217 29.47 -20.63 -21.01
CA GLU A 1217 30.36 -20.18 -22.09
C GLU A 1217 29.65 -19.08 -22.90
N VAL A 1218 30.40 -18.05 -23.32
CA VAL A 1218 29.91 -16.89 -24.11
C VAL A 1218 30.50 -16.92 -25.50
#